data_AF-A0A9E5E3G3-F1
#
_entry.id   AF-A0A9E5E3G3-F1
#
_cell.length_a   1.000
_cell.length_b   1.000
_cell.length_c   1.000
_cell.angle_alpha   90.00
_cell.angle_beta   90.00
_cell.angle_gamma   90.00
#
_symmetry.space_group_name_H-M   'P 1'
#
loop_
_entity.id
_entity.type
_entity.pdbx_description
1 polymer ?
#
loop_
_entity_poly.entity_id
_entity_poly.type
_entity_poly.pdbx_seq_one_letter_code
_entity_poly.pdbx_strand_id
1 'polypeptide(L)'
;MNTSRFHPHRGSALVTVVFLTAMMAILTASMLRYTVGERRGNERNRIILRAKNMSESISVYAAEQITTKLYRLRSTTPIAFMTGTNAINLPPTSVLQAADSTYSSGSTMEVLAGLTSSTGLVFINPATDPSNPNAGLQVNTANVPIIAKATAQHTAFGAIASYSRHDLAVDFVPLFQFAVFYNMDMEFGPGANMVIAGPVHCNGELSARSQTGRANTIEFTERVSASKGFYADTTRQGTTISNVGSSDAGPGGTGPLSFRHSSTGVVTDIRSGTGVWRDHKYGGGTETTTTQNNFKVFATTSYGLNLRTSVHGVTPLVLPSVSNYSDVDLASTPGEDDRNNGRQVIERPNAADTAGLKETKIARKCGLYIVVNPDSLERTGYLPDGTAVTMRARSYRCWLNTVNADLSHTLYEVLLPGQPSYGALNANVNNLPNRYTTLTSIGHNQILRTIQGGGVDVADSGYAVGAAPTMASFSDAYFYDLRRATNNTGASSQLSSGSFRASNPYTPRPIVKIDFDFTRFRMAVERTVSGASGSYVASDTTAIIYHPGQPDATNWASSIYNPASTTAPVARGLGLGAAAFTTFPTATTLTAADPYRMYFAPINPADTDIATNPGVFAVGASSLASTSATRPWFDGITVYIHSVDAEVRSRVAAPTANPKTPRIDSGVRLWNGRGKVISLDATTFPSMTGCTFATNDAAYIVGHFNADGTINSTSSDTANPGGYSARYPDTTTVMSTAERLTSVMADAIMILSAPVYTSATTPYTQINGWSDSLSAHRVHPSWTSTWATTQPSGSNAADGVGSAFVAAALPFKGNTVPGAGTSRNTKFGSTSTEVSACLLVGIVPTNHNASGITGVDGPPASVANGQTSGGVHNFPRLLEDWAGTGLYIRGGMVAMFESRVAMEPWTLRVYSGAGRFWGLHESLRSANHDLPLEPILLGARRLGFKEITAAEYATLKTTIEALPH
;
A
#
# COMPACT_ATOMS: atom_id res chain seq x y z
N MET A 1 -48.41 -96.35 79.89
CA MET A 1 -47.57 -96.59 78.70
C MET A 1 -48.06 -95.68 77.59
N ASN A 2 -47.26 -94.71 77.15
CA ASN A 2 -47.61 -93.84 76.02
C ASN A 2 -46.39 -93.77 75.08
N THR A 3 -46.60 -94.15 73.83
CA THR A 3 -45.59 -94.24 72.77
C THR A 3 -45.62 -92.96 71.92
N SER A 4 -44.46 -92.40 71.60
CA SER A 4 -44.33 -91.33 70.60
C SER A 4 -43.56 -91.82 69.37
N ARG A 5 -44.15 -91.60 68.19
CA ARG A 5 -43.60 -91.90 66.86
C ARG A 5 -42.90 -90.66 66.29
N PHE A 6 -41.67 -90.81 65.79
CA PHE A 6 -40.97 -89.77 65.00
C PHE A 6 -41.13 -90.03 63.49
N HIS A 7 -41.38 -88.97 62.71
CA HIS A 7 -41.66 -89.00 61.25
C HIS A 7 -40.39 -88.73 60.40
N PRO A 8 -40.22 -89.35 59.21
CA PRO A 8 -38.98 -89.30 58.41
C PRO A 8 -38.98 -88.25 57.26
N HIS A 9 -39.40 -87.01 57.48
CA HIS A 9 -39.49 -85.98 56.40
C HIS A 9 -38.68 -84.69 56.64
N ARG A 10 -37.65 -84.69 57.50
CA ARG A 10 -36.97 -83.43 57.92
C ARG A 10 -35.59 -83.17 57.30
N GLY A 11 -35.08 -84.02 56.41
CA GLY A 11 -33.75 -83.87 55.79
C GLY A 11 -33.72 -83.22 54.40
N SER A 12 -34.72 -83.45 53.55
CA SER A 12 -34.69 -82.98 52.14
C SER A 12 -34.91 -81.47 51.99
N ALA A 13 -35.74 -80.85 52.83
CA ALA A 13 -35.99 -79.42 52.80
C ALA A 13 -34.72 -78.59 53.09
N LEU A 14 -33.88 -79.05 54.03
CA LEU A 14 -32.62 -78.38 54.38
C LEU A 14 -31.62 -78.42 53.21
N VAL A 15 -31.47 -79.58 52.55
CA VAL A 15 -30.58 -79.74 51.39
C VAL A 15 -31.04 -78.88 50.22
N THR A 16 -32.35 -78.84 49.93
CA THR A 16 -32.92 -78.00 48.88
C THR A 16 -32.73 -76.51 49.17
N VAL A 17 -32.90 -76.07 50.43
CA VAL A 17 -32.65 -74.68 50.84
C VAL A 17 -31.16 -74.33 50.73
N VAL A 18 -30.25 -75.20 51.15
CA VAL A 18 -28.79 -74.95 51.00
C VAL A 18 -28.39 -74.88 49.53
N PHE A 19 -28.94 -75.73 48.66
CA PHE A 19 -28.68 -75.69 47.21
C PHE A 19 -29.23 -74.42 46.55
N LEU A 20 -30.48 -74.03 46.87
CA LEU A 20 -31.07 -72.77 46.39
C LEU A 20 -30.31 -71.54 46.91
N THR A 21 -29.88 -71.56 48.18
CA THR A 21 -29.08 -70.47 48.75
C THR A 21 -27.71 -70.38 48.08
N ALA A 22 -27.07 -71.52 47.78
CA ALA A 22 -25.81 -71.56 47.04
C ALA A 22 -25.98 -71.08 45.60
N MET A 23 -27.04 -71.49 44.90
CA MET A 23 -27.36 -70.99 43.55
C MET A 23 -27.64 -69.49 43.54
N MET A 24 -28.42 -68.99 44.51
CA MET A 24 -28.69 -67.56 44.65
C MET A 24 -27.41 -66.77 44.99
N ALA A 25 -26.55 -67.29 45.87
CA ALA A 25 -25.27 -66.67 46.18
C ALA A 25 -24.34 -66.60 44.95
N ILE A 26 -24.31 -67.65 44.11
CA ILE A 26 -23.55 -67.65 42.86
C ILE A 26 -24.14 -66.66 41.84
N LEU A 27 -25.46 -66.61 41.69
CA LEU A 27 -26.14 -65.65 40.82
C LEU A 27 -25.90 -64.21 41.27
N THR A 28 -26.03 -63.93 42.57
CA THR A 28 -25.74 -62.62 43.17
C THR A 28 -24.27 -62.24 42.99
N ALA A 29 -23.32 -63.16 43.21
CA ALA A 29 -21.90 -62.92 42.97
C ALA A 29 -21.58 -62.64 41.49
N SER A 30 -22.23 -63.36 40.56
CA SER A 30 -22.11 -63.15 39.12
C SER A 30 -22.65 -61.77 38.70
N MET A 31 -23.84 -61.39 39.18
CA MET A 31 -24.44 -60.07 38.93
C MET A 31 -23.62 -58.93 39.53
N LEU A 32 -23.07 -59.09 40.74
CA LEU A 32 -22.14 -58.13 41.34
C LEU A 32 -20.87 -57.97 40.51
N ARG A 33 -20.27 -59.08 40.07
CA ARG A 33 -19.07 -59.04 39.22
C ARG A 33 -19.33 -58.36 37.88
N TYR A 34 -20.47 -58.64 37.25
CA TYR A 34 -20.89 -57.97 36.02
C TYR A 34 -21.14 -56.47 36.25
N THR A 35 -21.87 -56.10 37.30
CA THR A 35 -22.18 -54.69 37.64
C THR A 35 -20.91 -53.89 37.95
N VAL A 36 -19.96 -54.47 38.68
CA VAL A 36 -18.65 -53.85 38.95
C VAL A 36 -17.81 -53.75 37.67
N GLY A 37 -17.90 -54.73 36.77
CA GLY A 37 -17.28 -54.70 35.45
C GLY A 37 -17.81 -53.54 34.59
N GLU A 38 -19.13 -53.43 34.47
CA GLU A 38 -19.82 -52.34 33.76
C GLU A 38 -19.48 -50.97 34.36
N ARG A 39 -19.52 -50.84 35.69
CA ARG A 39 -19.14 -49.59 36.36
C ARG A 39 -17.70 -49.21 36.05
N ARG A 40 -16.75 -50.16 36.09
CA ARG A 40 -15.34 -49.90 35.75
C ARG A 40 -15.16 -49.53 34.27
N GLY A 41 -15.90 -50.19 33.37
CA GLY A 41 -15.89 -49.89 31.94
C GLY A 41 -16.42 -48.48 31.65
N ASN A 42 -17.56 -48.13 32.22
CA ASN A 42 -18.17 -46.80 32.09
C ASN A 42 -17.26 -45.70 32.66
N GLU A 43 -16.65 -45.93 33.82
CA GLU A 43 -15.69 -44.98 34.39
C GLU A 43 -14.44 -44.81 33.52
N ARG A 44 -13.92 -45.91 32.95
CA ARG A 44 -12.80 -45.85 32.01
C ARG A 44 -13.15 -45.09 30.73
N ASN A 45 -14.34 -45.30 30.17
CA ASN A 45 -14.82 -44.54 29.01
C ASN A 45 -14.97 -43.06 29.34
N ARG A 46 -15.46 -42.72 30.55
CA ARG A 46 -15.59 -41.34 31.03
C ARG A 46 -14.25 -40.61 31.09
N ILE A 47 -13.19 -41.23 31.64
CA ILE A 47 -11.85 -40.61 31.67
C ILE A 47 -11.23 -40.48 30.26
N ILE A 48 -11.46 -41.43 29.35
CA ILE A 48 -10.99 -41.34 27.95
C ILE A 48 -11.65 -40.15 27.23
N LEU A 49 -12.97 -40.04 27.30
CA LEU A 49 -13.72 -38.92 26.73
C LEU A 49 -13.25 -37.59 27.31
N ARG A 50 -12.93 -37.56 28.60
CA ARG A 50 -12.40 -36.37 29.24
C ARG A 50 -11.03 -35.98 28.70
N ALA A 51 -10.09 -36.92 28.60
CA ALA A 51 -8.78 -36.66 28.02
C ALA A 51 -8.88 -36.15 26.57
N LYS A 52 -9.81 -36.69 25.78
CA LYS A 52 -10.11 -36.25 24.41
C LYS A 52 -10.62 -34.80 24.37
N ASN A 53 -11.67 -34.50 25.14
CA ASN A 53 -12.25 -33.15 25.20
C ASN A 53 -11.23 -32.12 25.71
N MET A 54 -10.35 -32.50 26.64
CA MET A 54 -9.25 -31.66 27.12
C MET A 54 -8.21 -31.40 26.02
N SER A 55 -7.80 -32.44 25.29
CA SER A 55 -6.87 -32.30 24.16
C SER A 55 -7.45 -31.40 23.07
N GLU A 56 -8.74 -31.56 22.76
CA GLU A 56 -9.46 -30.69 21.84
C GLU A 56 -9.47 -29.24 22.33
N SER A 57 -9.86 -29.01 23.58
CA SER A 57 -9.89 -27.68 24.21
C SER A 57 -8.53 -26.98 24.17
N ILE A 58 -7.43 -27.70 24.46
CA ILE A 58 -6.06 -27.17 24.35
C ILE A 58 -5.76 -26.77 22.89
N SER A 59 -6.04 -27.65 21.94
CA SER A 59 -5.74 -27.40 20.53
C SER A 59 -6.52 -26.21 19.96
N VAL A 60 -7.80 -26.05 20.35
CA VAL A 60 -8.65 -24.93 19.94
C VAL A 60 -8.18 -23.62 20.58
N TYR A 61 -7.82 -23.64 21.86
CA TYR A 61 -7.28 -22.46 22.53
C TYR A 61 -5.94 -22.00 21.92
N ALA A 62 -5.07 -22.95 21.59
CA ALA A 62 -3.84 -22.65 20.86
C ALA A 62 -4.14 -22.12 19.44
N ALA A 63 -5.15 -22.65 18.75
CA ALA A 63 -5.55 -22.13 17.45
C ALA A 63 -5.97 -20.65 17.49
N GLU A 64 -6.67 -20.22 18.54
CA GLU A 64 -6.98 -18.79 18.74
C GLU A 64 -5.72 -17.95 18.94
N GLN A 65 -4.80 -18.38 19.80
CA GLN A 65 -3.53 -17.67 20.01
C GLN A 65 -2.71 -17.58 18.72
N ILE A 66 -2.58 -18.69 18.01
CA ILE A 66 -1.80 -18.80 16.78
C ILE A 66 -2.41 -17.94 15.70
N THR A 67 -3.74 -17.92 15.55
CA THR A 67 -4.41 -17.04 14.58
C THR A 67 -3.98 -15.58 14.79
N THR A 68 -3.98 -15.08 16.03
CA THR A 68 -3.49 -13.71 16.30
C THR A 68 -1.99 -13.50 16.05
N LYS A 69 -1.17 -14.55 16.19
CA LYS A 69 0.29 -14.49 15.96
C LYS A 69 0.66 -14.64 14.50
N LEU A 70 -0.09 -15.40 13.73
CA LEU A 70 0.02 -15.49 12.29
C LEU A 70 -0.29 -14.15 11.64
N TYR A 71 -1.28 -13.40 12.17
CA TYR A 71 -1.49 -12.01 11.80
C TYR A 71 -0.32 -11.07 12.17
N ARG A 72 0.69 -11.53 12.91
CA ARG A 72 1.96 -10.80 13.12
C ARG A 72 3.08 -11.28 12.22
N LEU A 73 2.97 -12.50 11.70
CA LEU A 73 3.98 -13.10 10.85
C LEU A 73 3.69 -12.80 9.38
N ARG A 74 4.69 -12.23 8.70
CA ARG A 74 4.62 -11.92 7.27
C ARG A 74 5.40 -12.89 6.40
N SER A 75 6.01 -13.88 7.05
CA SER A 75 6.85 -14.84 6.38
C SER A 75 6.12 -16.17 6.24
N THR A 76 6.25 -16.75 5.07
CA THR A 76 5.89 -18.13 4.77
C THR A 76 7.02 -19.10 5.11
N THR A 77 8.15 -18.58 5.62
CA THR A 77 9.27 -19.40 6.09
C THR A 77 8.84 -20.25 7.28
N PRO A 78 9.16 -21.55 7.28
CA PRO A 78 8.88 -22.43 8.41
C PRO A 78 9.44 -21.88 9.73
N ILE A 79 8.60 -21.87 10.77
CA ILE A 79 8.92 -21.33 12.11
C ILE A 79 8.09 -22.04 13.18
N ALA A 80 8.66 -22.26 14.37
CA ALA A 80 7.96 -22.84 15.52
C ALA A 80 7.48 -21.78 16.53
N PHE A 81 6.29 -21.97 17.09
CA PHE A 81 5.66 -21.06 18.04
C PHE A 81 5.96 -21.42 19.50
N MET A 82 7.24 -21.65 19.83
CA MET A 82 7.62 -22.30 21.10
C MET A 82 8.31 -21.36 22.10
N THR A 83 8.95 -20.27 21.66
CA THR A 83 9.76 -19.41 22.52
C THR A 83 9.48 -17.93 22.32
N GLY A 84 9.93 -17.09 23.27
CA GLY A 84 9.82 -15.64 23.19
C GLY A 84 8.38 -15.12 23.11
N THR A 85 8.18 -14.01 22.42
CA THR A 85 6.86 -13.37 22.23
C THR A 85 5.91 -14.23 21.37
N ASN A 86 6.44 -15.19 20.60
CA ASN A 86 5.66 -16.08 19.73
C ASN A 86 5.20 -17.37 20.45
N ALA A 87 5.68 -17.66 21.66
CA ALA A 87 5.38 -18.88 22.43
C ALA A 87 3.88 -19.05 22.74
N ILE A 88 3.30 -20.19 22.35
CA ILE A 88 1.89 -20.54 22.67
C ILE A 88 1.78 -21.11 24.08
N ASN A 89 0.71 -20.74 24.78
CA ASN A 89 0.48 -21.12 26.17
C ASN A 89 -0.71 -22.07 26.32
N LEU A 90 -0.68 -22.91 27.35
CA LEU A 90 -1.82 -23.75 27.72
C LEU A 90 -3.01 -22.90 28.20
N PRO A 91 -4.25 -23.39 28.05
CA PRO A 91 -5.43 -22.76 28.64
C PRO A 91 -5.31 -22.59 30.15
N PRO A 92 -5.98 -21.60 30.76
CA PRO A 92 -6.07 -21.48 32.21
C PRO A 92 -6.55 -22.79 32.84
N THR A 93 -6.02 -23.12 34.02
CA THR A 93 -6.36 -24.37 34.72
C THR A 93 -7.86 -24.49 35.01
N SER A 94 -8.58 -23.38 35.21
CA SER A 94 -10.03 -23.36 35.37
C SER A 94 -10.82 -23.87 34.16
N VAL A 95 -10.27 -23.76 32.95
CA VAL A 95 -10.87 -24.27 31.71
C VAL A 95 -10.61 -25.77 31.55
N LEU A 96 -9.49 -26.25 32.10
CA LEU A 96 -9.06 -27.65 32.01
C LEU A 96 -9.47 -28.51 33.21
N GLN A 97 -9.93 -27.89 34.29
CA GLN A 97 -10.31 -28.57 35.54
C GLN A 97 -11.78 -28.97 35.56
N ALA A 98 -12.02 -30.08 36.25
CA ALA A 98 -13.35 -30.56 36.60
C ALA A 98 -13.90 -29.81 37.82
N ALA A 99 -15.22 -29.62 37.89
CA ALA A 99 -15.89 -29.32 39.17
C ALA A 99 -15.76 -30.47 40.20
N ASP A 100 -15.33 -31.67 39.76
CA ASP A 100 -15.17 -32.89 40.55
C ASP A 100 -13.69 -33.15 40.82
N SER A 101 -13.30 -33.14 42.10
CA SER A 101 -11.91 -33.30 42.57
C SER A 101 -11.30 -34.68 42.30
N THR A 102 -12.10 -35.67 41.86
CA THR A 102 -11.59 -36.99 41.43
C THR A 102 -10.84 -36.95 40.09
N TYR A 103 -10.91 -35.83 39.36
CA TYR A 103 -10.27 -35.62 38.06
C TYR A 103 -9.38 -34.38 38.08
N SER A 104 -8.08 -34.55 38.35
CA SER A 104 -7.11 -33.46 38.28
C SER A 104 -6.49 -33.36 36.88
N SER A 105 -6.21 -32.13 36.44
CA SER A 105 -5.33 -31.87 35.30
C SER A 105 -3.92 -32.38 35.65
N GLY A 106 -3.44 -33.43 34.98
CA GLY A 106 -2.10 -33.96 35.21
C GLY A 106 -1.03 -32.94 34.79
N SER A 107 0.14 -32.98 35.42
CA SER A 107 1.30 -32.10 35.17
C SER A 107 2.00 -32.29 33.80
N THR A 108 1.37 -32.97 32.84
CA THR A 108 1.99 -33.40 31.56
C THR A 108 1.17 -33.00 30.32
N MET A 109 0.43 -31.89 30.44
CA MET A 109 -0.26 -31.25 29.32
C MET A 109 0.76 -30.54 28.43
N GLU A 110 0.59 -30.61 27.11
CA GLU A 110 1.53 -30.00 26.17
C GLU A 110 0.78 -29.48 24.94
N VAL A 111 1.29 -28.40 24.36
CA VAL A 111 0.84 -27.89 23.07
C VAL A 111 2.03 -27.37 22.28
N LEU A 112 2.11 -27.76 21.01
CA LEU A 112 3.11 -27.26 20.07
C LEU A 112 2.44 -26.87 18.76
N ALA A 113 3.01 -25.88 18.09
CA ALA A 113 2.62 -25.55 16.73
C ALA A 113 3.80 -24.95 15.97
N GLY A 114 3.77 -25.07 14.65
CA GLY A 114 4.74 -24.44 13.78
C GLY A 114 4.22 -24.33 12.35
N LEU A 115 4.67 -23.32 11.62
CA LEU A 115 4.52 -23.27 10.17
C LEU A 115 5.49 -24.29 9.58
N THR A 116 4.97 -25.35 8.96
CA THR A 116 5.78 -26.52 8.55
C THR A 116 6.07 -26.58 7.05
N SER A 117 5.27 -25.90 6.24
CA SER A 117 5.41 -25.87 4.77
C SER A 117 4.69 -24.66 4.18
N SER A 118 5.11 -24.28 2.96
CA SER A 118 4.55 -23.20 2.15
C SER A 118 4.54 -23.63 0.68
N THR A 119 3.50 -23.27 -0.08
CA THR A 119 3.36 -23.64 -1.50
C THR A 119 4.16 -22.76 -2.47
N GLY A 120 4.66 -21.60 -2.01
CA GLY A 120 4.98 -20.50 -2.93
C GLY A 120 3.71 -19.88 -3.53
N LEU A 121 3.84 -18.81 -4.32
CA LEU A 121 2.70 -18.18 -4.98
C LEU A 121 2.14 -19.11 -6.07
N VAL A 122 0.88 -19.53 -5.92
CA VAL A 122 0.16 -20.39 -6.87
C VAL A 122 -1.15 -19.72 -7.26
N PHE A 123 -1.43 -19.68 -8.57
CA PHE A 123 -2.72 -19.21 -9.07
C PHE A 123 -3.82 -20.24 -8.82
N ILE A 124 -4.86 -19.85 -8.09
CA ILE A 124 -6.01 -20.70 -7.81
C ILE A 124 -7.00 -20.58 -8.97
N ASN A 125 -6.99 -21.56 -9.89
CA ASN A 125 -7.83 -21.52 -11.07
C ASN A 125 -9.32 -21.71 -10.72
N PRO A 126 -10.20 -20.72 -10.99
CA PRO A 126 -11.64 -20.85 -10.74
C PRO A 126 -12.32 -21.98 -11.52
N ALA A 127 -11.75 -22.44 -12.63
CA ALA A 127 -12.30 -23.54 -13.41
C ALA A 127 -12.15 -24.90 -12.70
N THR A 128 -11.13 -25.05 -11.84
CA THR A 128 -10.85 -26.31 -11.13
C THR A 128 -11.20 -26.25 -9.65
N ASP A 129 -11.08 -25.08 -9.02
CA ASP A 129 -11.44 -24.87 -7.61
C ASP A 129 -12.35 -23.63 -7.44
N PRO A 130 -13.59 -23.69 -7.96
CA PRO A 130 -14.53 -22.56 -7.93
C PRO A 130 -14.96 -22.19 -6.50
N SER A 131 -14.96 -23.16 -5.58
CA SER A 131 -15.35 -22.99 -4.17
C SER A 131 -14.30 -22.30 -3.32
N ASN A 132 -13.04 -22.21 -3.79
CA ASN A 132 -11.99 -21.56 -3.03
C ASN A 132 -12.33 -20.08 -2.82
N PRO A 133 -12.24 -19.55 -1.58
CA PRO A 133 -12.47 -18.14 -1.31
C PRO A 133 -11.49 -17.26 -2.09
N ASN A 134 -10.31 -17.77 -2.46
CA ASN A 134 -9.27 -17.05 -3.20
C ASN A 134 -9.17 -17.45 -4.69
N ALA A 135 -10.18 -18.15 -5.25
CA ALA A 135 -10.21 -18.48 -6.67
C ALA A 135 -10.03 -17.24 -7.58
N GLY A 136 -9.11 -17.27 -8.52
CA GLY A 136 -8.77 -16.14 -9.39
C GLY A 136 -7.68 -15.23 -8.83
N LEU A 137 -7.03 -15.63 -7.73
CA LEU A 137 -5.90 -14.95 -7.11
C LEU A 137 -4.66 -15.85 -7.10
N GLN A 138 -3.49 -15.23 -7.04
CA GLN A 138 -2.25 -15.87 -6.64
C GLN A 138 -2.13 -15.86 -5.12
N VAL A 139 -1.89 -17.04 -4.54
CA VAL A 139 -1.86 -17.24 -3.10
C VAL A 139 -0.68 -18.12 -2.75
N ASN A 140 0.05 -17.75 -1.71
CA ASN A 140 0.94 -18.66 -1.04
C ASN A 140 0.25 -19.21 0.21
N THR A 141 -0.04 -20.51 0.21
CA THR A 141 -0.67 -21.17 1.35
C THR A 141 0.40 -21.83 2.21
N ALA A 142 0.38 -21.55 3.50
CA ALA A 142 1.21 -22.20 4.50
C ALA A 142 0.38 -23.08 5.43
N ASN A 143 0.95 -24.22 5.85
CA ASN A 143 0.29 -25.15 6.77
C ASN A 143 0.87 -25.06 8.18
N VAL A 144 -0.01 -24.90 9.17
CA VAL A 144 0.32 -24.73 10.58
C VAL A 144 -0.38 -25.83 11.39
N PRO A 145 0.23 -27.01 11.53
CA PRO A 145 -0.25 -28.04 12.44
C PRO A 145 -0.10 -27.59 13.89
N ILE A 146 -1.17 -27.79 14.67
CA ILE A 146 -1.21 -27.63 16.12
C ILE A 146 -1.39 -29.02 16.71
N ILE A 147 -0.45 -29.45 17.53
CA ILE A 147 -0.54 -30.72 18.26
C ILE A 147 -0.74 -30.46 19.74
N ALA A 148 -1.64 -31.21 20.35
CA ALA A 148 -1.91 -31.14 21.78
C ALA A 148 -1.86 -32.52 22.40
N LYS A 149 -1.37 -32.55 23.65
CA LYS A 149 -1.41 -33.71 24.54
C LYS A 149 -2.14 -33.32 25.81
N ALA A 150 -3.15 -34.11 26.15
CA ALA A 150 -3.84 -33.98 27.43
C ALA A 150 -3.74 -35.27 28.23
N THR A 151 -3.50 -35.14 29.54
CA THR A 151 -3.47 -36.26 30.49
C THR A 151 -4.55 -36.07 31.54
N ALA A 152 -5.53 -36.97 31.56
CA ALA A 152 -6.54 -37.04 32.62
C ALA A 152 -6.12 -38.09 33.66
N GLN A 153 -6.34 -37.81 34.93
CA GLN A 153 -6.01 -38.71 36.03
C GLN A 153 -7.27 -39.17 36.77
N HIS A 154 -7.34 -40.46 37.10
CA HIS A 154 -8.38 -41.03 37.98
C HIS A 154 -7.72 -41.88 39.06
N THR A 155 -8.13 -41.69 40.31
CA THR A 155 -7.54 -42.35 41.49
C THR A 155 -7.48 -43.87 41.39
N ALA A 156 -8.48 -44.51 40.77
CA ALA A 156 -8.53 -45.98 40.61
C ALA A 156 -7.98 -46.52 39.27
N PHE A 157 -7.78 -45.69 38.23
CA PHE A 157 -7.42 -46.14 36.88
C PHE A 157 -6.09 -45.57 36.37
N GLY A 158 -5.47 -44.68 37.13
CA GLY A 158 -4.21 -44.03 36.74
C GLY A 158 -4.44 -42.89 35.74
N ALA A 159 -3.39 -42.59 34.98
CA ALA A 159 -3.38 -41.52 33.99
C ALA A 159 -3.68 -42.05 32.58
N ILE A 160 -4.54 -41.36 31.84
CA ILE A 160 -4.81 -41.62 30.42
C ILE A 160 -4.46 -40.38 29.63
N ALA A 161 -3.61 -40.56 28.61
CA ALA A 161 -3.24 -39.51 27.67
C ALA A 161 -4.09 -39.61 26.39
N SER A 162 -4.49 -38.46 25.86
CA SER A 162 -5.06 -38.30 24.53
C SER A 162 -4.23 -37.30 23.74
N TYR A 163 -4.18 -37.50 22.43
CA TYR A 163 -3.43 -36.66 21.51
C TYR A 163 -4.37 -36.18 20.40
N SER A 164 -4.26 -34.91 20.05
CA SER A 164 -5.03 -34.33 18.96
C SER A 164 -4.16 -33.45 18.08
N ARG A 165 -4.63 -33.30 16.84
CA ARG A 165 -4.11 -32.38 15.84
C ARG A 165 -5.22 -31.46 15.37
N HIS A 166 -4.91 -30.18 15.26
CA HIS A 166 -5.74 -29.18 14.59
C HIS A 166 -4.91 -28.54 13.49
N ASP A 167 -5.44 -28.52 12.26
CA ASP A 167 -4.73 -27.95 11.12
C ASP A 167 -5.27 -26.56 10.79
N LEU A 168 -4.36 -25.58 10.75
CA LEU A 168 -4.61 -24.24 10.25
C LEU A 168 -3.91 -24.06 8.90
N ALA A 169 -4.60 -23.44 7.95
CA ALA A 169 -3.98 -22.91 6.75
C ALA A 169 -3.95 -21.38 6.80
N VAL A 170 -2.87 -20.81 6.30
CA VAL A 170 -2.69 -19.37 6.16
C VAL A 170 -2.42 -19.05 4.72
N ASP A 171 -3.24 -18.19 4.16
CA ASP A 171 -3.14 -17.70 2.80
C ASP A 171 -2.48 -16.32 2.82
N PHE A 172 -1.33 -16.22 2.18
CA PHE A 172 -0.59 -14.99 1.94
C PHE A 172 -0.92 -14.51 0.53
N VAL A 173 -1.55 -13.35 0.43
CA VAL A 173 -2.10 -12.80 -0.81
C VAL A 173 -1.39 -11.48 -1.11
N PRO A 174 -0.53 -11.42 -2.15
CA PRO A 174 0.08 -10.15 -2.57
C PRO A 174 -0.97 -9.07 -2.82
N LEU A 175 -0.80 -7.88 -2.23
CA LEU A 175 -1.80 -6.82 -2.29
C LEU A 175 -1.91 -6.18 -3.68
N PHE A 176 -0.81 -6.11 -4.45
CA PHE A 176 -0.82 -5.45 -5.74
C PHE A 176 -1.33 -6.31 -6.90
N GLN A 177 -1.68 -7.58 -6.65
CA GLN A 177 -2.32 -8.41 -7.66
C GLN A 177 -3.76 -7.98 -8.02
N PHE A 178 -4.37 -7.10 -7.23
CA PHE A 178 -5.68 -6.56 -7.52
C PHE A 178 -5.55 -5.35 -8.44
N ALA A 179 -6.31 -5.32 -9.54
CA ALA A 179 -6.44 -4.12 -10.36
C ALA A 179 -6.99 -2.96 -9.52
N VAL A 180 -7.98 -3.24 -8.67
CA VAL A 180 -8.52 -2.28 -7.70
C VAL A 180 -8.80 -2.97 -6.37
N PHE A 181 -8.22 -2.47 -5.27
CA PHE A 181 -8.46 -2.94 -3.91
C PHE A 181 -8.86 -1.80 -2.98
N TYR A 182 -9.96 -1.92 -2.26
CA TYR A 182 -10.36 -0.95 -1.23
C TYR A 182 -10.54 -1.63 0.13
N ASN A 183 -9.87 -1.12 1.16
CA ASN A 183 -10.12 -1.51 2.55
C ASN A 183 -11.44 -0.90 3.08
N MET A 184 -11.93 0.15 2.42
CA MET A 184 -13.18 0.87 2.72
C MET A 184 -14.28 0.43 1.74
N ASP A 185 -15.43 1.10 1.79
CA ASP A 185 -16.45 0.98 0.75
C ASP A 185 -15.90 1.47 -0.60
N MET A 186 -16.23 0.73 -1.66
CA MET A 186 -15.75 0.98 -3.01
C MET A 186 -16.91 1.48 -3.87
N GLU A 187 -16.70 2.59 -4.58
CA GLU A 187 -17.70 3.15 -5.48
C GLU A 187 -17.17 3.35 -6.89
N PHE A 188 -17.94 2.91 -7.88
CA PHE A 188 -17.74 3.18 -9.30
C PHE A 188 -18.85 4.10 -9.80
N GLY A 189 -18.49 5.37 -10.03
CA GLY A 189 -19.31 6.39 -10.69
C GLY A 189 -18.61 6.88 -11.96
N PRO A 190 -18.77 6.19 -13.10
CA PRO A 190 -18.03 6.52 -14.32
C PRO A 190 -18.41 7.90 -14.87
N GLY A 191 -17.45 8.82 -14.90
CA GLY A 191 -17.54 10.05 -15.70
C GLY A 191 -17.39 9.80 -17.20
N ALA A 192 -16.79 8.68 -17.58
CA ALA A 192 -16.60 8.16 -18.94
C ALA A 192 -16.68 6.62 -18.88
N ASN A 193 -16.75 5.92 -20.02
CA ASN A 193 -16.78 4.45 -20.05
C ASN A 193 -15.52 3.88 -19.36
N MET A 194 -15.70 2.82 -18.57
CA MET A 194 -14.64 2.19 -17.79
C MET A 194 -14.63 0.69 -18.00
N VAL A 195 -13.48 0.15 -18.35
CA VAL A 195 -13.20 -1.28 -18.40
C VAL A 195 -12.11 -1.56 -17.37
N ILE A 196 -12.37 -2.47 -16.44
CA ILE A 196 -11.43 -2.86 -15.39
C ILE A 196 -10.84 -4.23 -15.76
N ALA A 197 -9.55 -4.21 -16.08
CA ALA A 197 -8.77 -5.39 -16.45
C ALA A 197 -8.01 -5.97 -15.25
N GLY A 198 -8.61 -6.92 -14.53
CA GLY A 198 -7.98 -7.63 -13.41
C GLY A 198 -8.89 -7.79 -12.19
N PRO A 199 -8.43 -8.49 -11.14
CA PRO A 199 -9.22 -8.74 -9.94
C PRO A 199 -9.58 -7.47 -9.18
N VAL A 200 -10.81 -7.38 -8.69
CA VAL A 200 -11.32 -6.29 -7.85
C VAL A 200 -11.78 -6.82 -6.51
N HIS A 201 -11.38 -6.16 -5.43
CA HIS A 201 -11.80 -6.52 -4.08
C HIS A 201 -12.12 -5.29 -3.23
N CYS A 202 -13.23 -5.32 -2.49
CA CYS A 202 -13.46 -4.39 -1.39
C CYS A 202 -13.75 -5.11 -0.07
N ASN A 203 -13.12 -4.64 1.00
CA ASN A 203 -13.47 -5.06 2.35
C ASN A 203 -14.82 -4.45 2.80
N GLY A 204 -15.24 -3.32 2.21
CA GLY A 204 -16.54 -2.72 2.45
C GLY A 204 -17.67 -3.24 1.54
N GLU A 205 -18.67 -2.39 1.34
CA GLU A 205 -19.67 -2.52 0.28
C GLU A 205 -19.10 -2.08 -1.07
N LEU A 206 -19.56 -2.71 -2.15
CA LEU A 206 -19.25 -2.27 -3.51
C LEU A 206 -20.49 -1.67 -4.14
N SER A 207 -20.38 -0.43 -4.61
CA SER A 207 -21.43 0.21 -5.41
C SER A 207 -20.92 0.53 -6.81
N ALA A 208 -21.72 0.25 -7.83
CA ALA A 208 -21.34 0.55 -9.21
C ALA A 208 -22.56 0.89 -10.05
N ARG A 209 -22.63 2.14 -10.54
CA ARG A 209 -23.67 2.59 -11.48
C ARG A 209 -23.30 3.96 -12.05
N SER A 210 -23.70 4.23 -13.30
CA SER A 210 -23.54 5.58 -13.88
C SER A 210 -24.40 6.61 -13.15
N GLN A 211 -24.03 7.89 -13.23
CA GLN A 211 -24.84 8.98 -12.69
C GLN A 211 -26.20 9.10 -13.40
N THR A 212 -27.23 9.67 -12.75
CA THR A 212 -28.53 9.97 -13.36
C THR A 212 -28.35 10.76 -14.66
N GLY A 213 -29.08 10.37 -15.71
CA GLY A 213 -28.99 10.99 -17.04
C GLY A 213 -27.78 10.58 -17.87
N ARG A 214 -26.87 9.74 -17.34
CA ARG A 214 -25.73 9.18 -18.08
C ARG A 214 -25.92 7.70 -18.41
N ALA A 215 -25.39 7.28 -19.56
CA ALA A 215 -25.41 5.91 -20.06
C ALA A 215 -24.00 5.30 -20.21
N ASN A 216 -23.02 5.79 -19.45
CA ASN A 216 -21.65 5.27 -19.48
C ASN A 216 -21.58 3.80 -19.05
N THR A 217 -20.66 3.06 -19.66
CA THR A 217 -20.45 1.63 -19.41
C THR A 217 -19.45 1.37 -18.28
N ILE A 218 -19.70 0.35 -17.48
CA ILE A 218 -18.75 -0.24 -16.52
C ILE A 218 -18.62 -1.73 -16.87
N GLU A 219 -17.43 -2.19 -17.20
CA GLU A 219 -17.17 -3.61 -17.46
C GLU A 219 -16.09 -4.16 -16.53
N PHE A 220 -16.39 -5.27 -15.86
CA PHE A 220 -15.42 -6.06 -15.12
C PHE A 220 -15.07 -7.32 -15.89
N THR A 221 -13.81 -7.42 -16.29
CA THR A 221 -13.34 -8.53 -17.14
C THR A 221 -12.94 -9.77 -16.36
N GLU A 222 -12.73 -9.64 -15.04
CA GLU A 222 -12.23 -10.69 -14.14
C GLU A 222 -13.00 -10.68 -12.81
N ARG A 223 -12.49 -11.41 -11.81
CA ARG A 223 -13.11 -11.55 -10.50
C ARG A 223 -13.38 -10.19 -9.84
N VAL A 224 -14.59 -10.01 -9.34
CA VAL A 224 -15.03 -8.94 -8.47
C VAL A 224 -15.56 -9.54 -7.17
N SER A 225 -15.06 -9.02 -6.04
CA SER A 225 -15.48 -9.49 -4.72
C SER A 225 -15.70 -8.35 -3.74
N ALA A 226 -16.75 -8.46 -2.92
CA ALA A 226 -17.02 -7.58 -1.80
C ALA A 226 -17.18 -8.40 -0.53
N SER A 227 -16.58 -7.99 0.59
CA SER A 227 -16.79 -8.72 1.85
C SER A 227 -18.19 -8.49 2.43
N LYS A 228 -18.84 -7.37 2.05
CA LYS A 228 -20.23 -7.05 2.38
C LYS A 228 -21.15 -7.28 1.17
N GLY A 229 -21.92 -6.29 0.74
CA GLY A 229 -22.86 -6.39 -0.39
C GLY A 229 -22.39 -5.69 -1.66
N PHE A 230 -23.06 -6.02 -2.76
CA PHE A 230 -22.94 -5.33 -4.05
C PHE A 230 -24.24 -4.58 -4.37
N TYR A 231 -24.14 -3.32 -4.79
CA TYR A 231 -25.27 -2.44 -5.04
C TYR A 231 -25.13 -1.67 -6.36
N ALA A 232 -26.12 -1.78 -7.24
CA ALA A 232 -26.19 -0.99 -8.46
C ALA A 232 -27.07 0.26 -8.23
N ASP A 233 -26.63 1.11 -7.30
CA ASP A 233 -27.41 2.22 -6.76
C ASP A 233 -26.49 3.38 -6.36
N THR A 234 -26.58 4.52 -7.05
CA THR A 234 -25.73 5.68 -6.76
C THR A 234 -26.10 6.38 -5.45
N THR A 235 -27.26 6.09 -4.84
CA THR A 235 -27.58 6.63 -3.50
C THR A 235 -26.64 6.11 -2.43
N ARG A 236 -26.01 4.94 -2.64
CA ARG A 236 -24.94 4.41 -1.79
C ARG A 236 -23.63 5.20 -1.91
N GLN A 237 -23.47 5.98 -2.99
CA GLN A 237 -22.25 6.74 -3.32
C GLN A 237 -22.30 8.19 -2.80
N GLY A 238 -23.36 8.57 -2.06
CA GLY A 238 -23.58 9.95 -1.63
C GLY A 238 -24.12 10.84 -2.76
N THR A 239 -24.35 12.12 -2.46
CA THR A 239 -24.91 13.06 -3.45
C THR A 239 -23.82 13.50 -4.43
N THR A 240 -24.11 13.49 -5.73
CA THR A 240 -23.22 14.13 -6.71
C THR A 240 -23.59 15.61 -6.84
N ILE A 241 -22.62 16.51 -6.71
CA ILE A 241 -22.83 17.94 -6.92
C ILE A 241 -22.12 18.36 -8.21
N SER A 242 -22.85 19.00 -9.12
CA SER A 242 -22.31 19.45 -10.40
C SER A 242 -21.40 20.68 -10.25
N ASN A 243 -20.60 20.95 -11.28
CA ASN A 243 -19.76 22.14 -11.36
C ASN A 243 -20.53 23.47 -11.40
N VAL A 244 -21.84 23.46 -11.63
CA VAL A 244 -22.72 24.64 -11.53
C VAL A 244 -23.55 24.66 -10.25
N GLY A 245 -23.54 23.58 -9.47
CA GLY A 245 -24.13 23.53 -8.13
C GLY A 245 -25.36 22.67 -7.92
N SER A 246 -25.89 22.05 -8.97
CA SER A 246 -27.04 21.14 -8.88
C SER A 246 -26.65 19.84 -8.18
N SER A 247 -27.52 19.32 -7.30
CA SER A 247 -27.36 18.02 -6.65
C SER A 247 -28.09 16.90 -7.39
N ASP A 248 -27.51 15.71 -7.39
CA ASP A 248 -28.10 14.45 -7.85
C ASP A 248 -27.95 13.41 -6.75
N ALA A 249 -29.10 13.00 -6.19
CA ALA A 249 -29.23 11.94 -5.21
C ALA A 249 -30.15 10.82 -5.74
N GLY A 250 -30.29 10.71 -7.07
CA GLY A 250 -31.10 9.68 -7.71
C GLY A 250 -30.46 8.28 -7.60
N PRO A 251 -31.20 7.23 -7.98
CA PRO A 251 -30.71 5.85 -7.97
C PRO A 251 -29.63 5.57 -9.04
N GLY A 252 -29.39 6.52 -9.95
CA GLY A 252 -28.36 6.44 -10.98
C GLY A 252 -28.93 6.20 -12.37
N GLY A 253 -28.05 6.31 -13.37
CA GLY A 253 -28.33 6.15 -14.79
C GLY A 253 -28.61 4.72 -15.20
N THR A 254 -28.67 4.52 -16.53
CA THR A 254 -29.15 3.29 -17.18
C THR A 254 -28.08 2.59 -18.01
N GLY A 255 -26.83 3.07 -17.94
CA GLY A 255 -25.71 2.52 -18.71
C GLY A 255 -25.41 1.05 -18.37
N PRO A 256 -24.79 0.29 -19.30
CA PRO A 256 -24.44 -1.10 -19.05
C PRO A 256 -23.44 -1.25 -17.89
N LEU A 257 -23.70 -2.25 -17.04
CA LEU A 257 -22.80 -2.68 -15.97
C LEU A 257 -22.69 -4.20 -16.08
N SER A 258 -21.52 -4.65 -16.53
CA SER A 258 -21.35 -6.00 -17.06
C SER A 258 -20.22 -6.75 -16.37
N PHE A 259 -20.41 -8.05 -16.22
CA PHE A 259 -19.41 -8.96 -15.64
C PHE A 259 -19.15 -10.11 -16.61
N ARG A 260 -17.90 -10.57 -16.64
CA ARG A 260 -17.49 -11.71 -17.44
C ARG A 260 -17.61 -13.02 -16.65
N HIS A 261 -18.19 -14.05 -17.27
CA HIS A 261 -18.26 -15.39 -16.68
C HIS A 261 -16.86 -16.03 -16.58
N SER A 262 -16.54 -16.61 -15.42
CA SER A 262 -15.21 -17.14 -15.08
C SER A 262 -14.65 -18.20 -16.03
N SER A 263 -15.48 -19.16 -16.47
CA SER A 263 -15.05 -20.24 -17.38
C SER A 263 -15.39 -20.03 -18.86
N THR A 264 -16.57 -19.47 -19.20
CA THR A 264 -17.00 -19.32 -20.59
C THR A 264 -16.55 -18.01 -21.23
N GLY A 265 -16.18 -17.02 -20.42
CA GLY A 265 -15.78 -15.70 -20.90
C GLY A 265 -16.91 -14.83 -21.44
N VAL A 266 -18.18 -15.27 -21.34
CA VAL A 266 -19.36 -14.51 -21.77
C VAL A 266 -19.55 -13.28 -20.88
N VAL A 267 -19.77 -12.10 -21.48
CA VAL A 267 -20.07 -10.85 -20.77
C VAL A 267 -21.59 -10.69 -20.65
N THR A 268 -22.10 -10.37 -19.45
CA THR A 268 -23.54 -10.21 -19.21
C THR A 268 -23.80 -9.02 -18.30
N ASP A 269 -24.82 -8.23 -18.66
CA ASP A 269 -25.28 -7.08 -17.87
C ASP A 269 -26.00 -7.53 -16.61
N ILE A 270 -25.72 -6.86 -15.50
CA ILE A 270 -26.44 -7.09 -14.25
C ILE A 270 -27.88 -6.57 -14.33
N ARG A 271 -28.12 -5.52 -15.12
CA ARG A 271 -29.46 -5.02 -15.40
C ARG A 271 -30.15 -5.93 -16.41
N SER A 272 -31.36 -6.40 -16.09
CA SER A 272 -32.15 -7.22 -17.03
C SER A 272 -32.66 -6.39 -18.20
N GLY A 273 -33.07 -7.05 -19.29
CA GLY A 273 -33.78 -6.41 -20.41
C GLY A 273 -35.13 -5.79 -20.01
N THR A 274 -35.69 -6.18 -18.86
CA THR A 274 -36.90 -5.57 -18.27
C THR A 274 -36.58 -4.40 -17.31
N GLY A 275 -35.30 -4.02 -17.18
CA GLY A 275 -34.85 -2.86 -16.41
C GLY A 275 -34.56 -3.13 -14.93
N VAL A 276 -34.61 -4.39 -14.48
CA VAL A 276 -34.37 -4.79 -13.08
C VAL A 276 -32.87 -4.87 -12.78
N TRP A 277 -32.43 -4.19 -11.72
CA TRP A 277 -31.07 -4.30 -11.21
C TRP A 277 -30.94 -5.53 -10.31
N ARG A 278 -30.18 -6.54 -10.76
CA ARG A 278 -29.99 -7.82 -10.05
C ARG A 278 -28.82 -7.76 -9.07
N ASP A 279 -28.84 -6.75 -8.20
CA ASP A 279 -27.90 -6.58 -7.09
C ASP A 279 -28.46 -7.24 -5.80
N HIS A 280 -27.94 -6.91 -4.62
CA HIS A 280 -28.45 -7.43 -3.34
C HIS A 280 -29.93 -7.09 -3.06
N LYS A 281 -30.47 -6.02 -3.65
CA LYS A 281 -31.91 -5.68 -3.58
C LYS A 281 -32.73 -6.40 -4.64
N TYR A 282 -32.10 -6.86 -5.72
CA TYR A 282 -32.72 -7.61 -6.82
C TYR A 282 -33.99 -6.95 -7.37
N GLY A 283 -33.96 -5.62 -7.55
CA GLY A 283 -35.09 -4.81 -8.00
C GLY A 283 -36.08 -4.38 -6.92
N GLY A 284 -35.93 -4.86 -5.68
CA GLY A 284 -36.73 -4.42 -4.53
C GLY A 284 -36.28 -3.06 -3.98
N GLY A 285 -37.14 -2.44 -3.15
CA GLY A 285 -36.78 -1.23 -2.39
C GLY A 285 -35.86 -1.51 -1.19
N THR A 286 -35.91 -2.72 -0.64
CA THR A 286 -35.19 -3.14 0.57
C THR A 286 -34.52 -4.49 0.35
N GLU A 287 -33.37 -4.69 0.98
CA GLU A 287 -32.65 -5.97 0.99
C GLU A 287 -33.28 -6.97 1.96
N THR A 288 -33.46 -8.22 1.52
CA THR A 288 -34.01 -9.32 2.32
C THR A 288 -33.22 -10.60 2.05
N THR A 289 -33.38 -11.62 2.91
CA THR A 289 -32.78 -12.95 2.67
C THR A 289 -33.18 -13.52 1.30
N THR A 290 -34.41 -13.27 0.84
CA THR A 290 -34.89 -13.72 -0.48
C THR A 290 -34.15 -13.01 -1.62
N THR A 291 -34.00 -11.69 -1.55
CA THR A 291 -33.30 -10.93 -2.62
C THR A 291 -31.81 -11.29 -2.67
N GLN A 292 -31.17 -11.48 -1.51
CA GLN A 292 -29.80 -11.97 -1.39
C GLN A 292 -29.63 -13.37 -1.96
N ASN A 293 -30.57 -14.29 -1.72
CA ASN A 293 -30.54 -15.63 -2.30
C ASN A 293 -30.73 -15.59 -3.82
N ASN A 294 -31.64 -14.75 -4.32
CA ASN A 294 -31.82 -14.54 -5.76
C ASN A 294 -30.53 -14.00 -6.42
N PHE A 295 -29.90 -13.01 -5.79
CA PHE A 295 -28.59 -12.50 -6.21
C PHE A 295 -27.54 -13.61 -6.23
N LYS A 296 -27.40 -14.39 -5.15
CA LYS A 296 -26.44 -15.50 -5.04
C LYS A 296 -26.61 -16.50 -6.17
N VAL A 297 -27.84 -16.96 -6.40
CA VAL A 297 -28.14 -17.93 -7.47
C VAL A 297 -27.82 -17.33 -8.83
N PHE A 298 -28.26 -16.10 -9.09
CA PHE A 298 -28.01 -15.41 -10.36
C PHE A 298 -26.51 -15.21 -10.63
N ALA A 299 -25.75 -14.68 -9.66
CA ALA A 299 -24.32 -14.42 -9.80
C ALA A 299 -23.52 -15.72 -9.97
N THR A 300 -23.90 -16.77 -9.23
CA THR A 300 -23.28 -18.10 -9.36
C THR A 300 -23.47 -18.67 -10.77
N THR A 301 -24.68 -18.62 -11.32
CA THR A 301 -25.00 -19.22 -12.62
C THR A 301 -24.57 -18.38 -13.81
N SER A 302 -24.71 -17.05 -13.73
CA SER A 302 -24.50 -16.15 -14.87
C SER A 302 -23.05 -15.68 -14.98
N TYR A 303 -22.31 -15.66 -13.87
CA TYR A 303 -20.92 -15.19 -13.85
C TYR A 303 -19.93 -16.27 -13.42
N GLY A 304 -20.37 -17.50 -13.12
CA GLY A 304 -19.50 -18.58 -12.68
C GLY A 304 -18.72 -18.21 -11.41
N LEU A 305 -19.37 -17.49 -10.50
CA LEU A 305 -18.77 -16.91 -9.30
C LEU A 305 -17.69 -15.84 -9.58
N ASN A 306 -17.65 -15.18 -10.74
CA ASN A 306 -16.77 -14.01 -10.92
C ASN A 306 -17.29 -12.75 -10.20
N LEU A 307 -18.56 -12.69 -9.80
CA LEU A 307 -19.07 -11.68 -8.87
C LEU A 307 -19.43 -12.38 -7.56
N ARG A 308 -18.72 -12.03 -6.47
CA ARG A 308 -18.92 -12.64 -5.14
C ARG A 308 -19.12 -11.56 -4.08
N THR A 309 -19.89 -11.91 -3.07
CA THR A 309 -20.18 -11.04 -1.92
C THR A 309 -20.20 -11.86 -0.63
N SER A 310 -20.58 -11.27 0.51
CA SER A 310 -20.76 -11.99 1.77
C SER A 310 -21.62 -13.26 1.67
N VAL A 311 -22.64 -13.27 0.81
CA VAL A 311 -23.54 -14.43 0.62
C VAL A 311 -22.84 -15.64 -0.02
N HIS A 312 -21.65 -15.40 -0.59
CA HIS A 312 -20.74 -16.41 -1.15
C HIS A 312 -19.58 -16.78 -0.20
N GLY A 313 -19.55 -16.22 1.02
CA GLY A 313 -18.49 -16.48 2.02
C GLY A 313 -17.22 -15.65 1.84
N VAL A 314 -17.27 -14.54 1.09
CA VAL A 314 -16.14 -13.61 0.98
C VAL A 314 -15.93 -12.93 2.33
N THR A 315 -14.70 -12.96 2.84
CA THR A 315 -14.28 -12.27 4.06
C THR A 315 -13.37 -11.08 3.73
N PRO A 316 -13.23 -10.09 4.63
CA PRO A 316 -12.24 -9.03 4.47
C PRO A 316 -10.82 -9.59 4.35
N LEU A 317 -10.01 -9.02 3.47
CA LEU A 317 -8.58 -9.29 3.36
C LEU A 317 -7.81 -8.16 4.05
N VAL A 318 -7.04 -8.50 5.08
CA VAL A 318 -6.47 -7.50 6.00
C VAL A 318 -4.96 -7.60 6.06
N LEU A 319 -4.30 -6.48 6.33
CA LEU A 319 -2.85 -6.48 6.54
C LEU A 319 -2.51 -7.05 7.93
N PRO A 320 -1.41 -7.81 8.04
CA PRO A 320 -0.89 -8.26 9.33
C PRO A 320 -0.62 -7.08 10.27
N SER A 321 -1.07 -7.22 11.52
CA SER A 321 -0.80 -6.29 12.63
C SER A 321 -1.24 -4.84 12.41
N VAL A 322 -2.10 -4.63 11.43
CA VAL A 322 -2.83 -3.39 11.21
C VAL A 322 -4.28 -3.67 11.61
N SER A 323 -4.91 -2.78 12.37
CA SER A 323 -6.33 -2.93 12.74
C SER A 323 -7.22 -2.94 11.48
N ASN A 324 -8.49 -3.33 11.60
CA ASN A 324 -9.43 -3.25 10.49
C ASN A 324 -9.95 -1.82 10.31
N TYR A 325 -10.40 -1.48 9.09
CA TYR A 325 -10.97 -0.17 8.85
C TYR A 325 -12.30 -0.05 9.61
N SER A 326 -12.52 1.09 10.23
CA SER A 326 -13.79 1.48 10.83
C SER A 326 -14.26 2.78 10.20
N ASP A 327 -15.55 2.88 9.88
CA ASP A 327 -16.21 4.09 9.36
C ASP A 327 -16.37 5.17 10.45
N VAL A 328 -16.41 4.74 11.71
CA VAL A 328 -16.39 5.58 12.90
C VAL A 328 -15.07 5.40 13.62
N ASP A 329 -14.50 6.50 14.10
CA ASP A 329 -13.35 6.45 14.98
C ASP A 329 -13.76 5.93 16.37
N LEU A 330 -13.46 4.66 16.63
CA LEU A 330 -13.77 3.96 17.89
C LEU A 330 -12.49 3.49 18.58
N ALA A 331 -11.41 4.26 18.43
CA ALA A 331 -10.09 3.89 18.91
C ALA A 331 -10.11 3.49 20.40
N SER A 332 -9.65 2.27 20.68
CA SER A 332 -9.49 1.78 22.05
C SER A 332 -8.36 2.48 22.83
N THR A 333 -7.46 3.16 22.10
CA THR A 333 -6.33 3.94 22.63
C THR A 333 -6.44 5.41 22.21
N PRO A 334 -6.25 6.39 23.11
CA PRO A 334 -6.22 7.81 22.73
C PRO A 334 -5.14 8.11 21.69
N GLY A 335 -5.53 8.67 20.54
CA GLY A 335 -4.63 9.07 19.45
C GLY A 335 -4.44 8.04 18.34
N GLU A 336 -4.94 6.82 18.52
CA GLU A 336 -5.21 5.91 17.41
C GLU A 336 -6.46 6.38 16.66
N ASP A 337 -6.54 6.08 15.36
CA ASP A 337 -7.64 6.49 14.51
C ASP A 337 -7.94 5.32 13.58
N ASP A 338 -9.00 4.57 13.92
CA ASP A 338 -9.32 3.28 13.28
C ASP A 338 -9.76 3.43 11.82
N ARG A 339 -10.09 4.66 11.39
CA ARG A 339 -10.29 5.01 9.97
C ARG A 339 -9.00 5.01 9.16
N ASN A 340 -7.87 5.13 9.84
CA ASN A 340 -6.54 5.36 9.29
C ASN A 340 -5.54 4.25 9.64
N ASN A 341 -6.05 3.11 10.10
CA ASN A 341 -5.33 1.86 10.29
C ASN A 341 -4.34 1.56 9.14
N GLY A 342 -4.82 1.56 7.88
CA GLY A 342 -3.99 1.25 6.72
C GLY A 342 -2.85 2.26 6.49
N ARG A 343 -2.99 3.49 7.01
CA ARG A 343 -1.98 4.53 6.87
C ARG A 343 -0.71 4.19 7.63
N GLN A 344 -0.83 3.40 8.70
CA GLN A 344 0.32 3.02 9.53
C GLN A 344 1.45 2.36 8.72
N VAL A 345 1.13 1.74 7.57
CA VAL A 345 2.07 1.14 6.62
C VAL A 345 3.06 2.15 6.04
N ILE A 346 2.60 3.36 5.71
CA ILE A 346 3.40 4.45 5.11
C ILE A 346 3.82 5.51 6.12
N GLU A 347 3.38 5.39 7.38
CA GLU A 347 3.76 6.30 8.44
C GLU A 347 5.21 6.10 8.85
N ARG A 348 5.77 7.16 9.43
CA ARG A 348 7.05 7.07 10.11
C ARG A 348 7.03 6.04 11.25
N PRO A 349 8.21 5.62 11.71
CA PRO A 349 8.31 4.81 12.93
C PRO A 349 7.84 5.59 14.16
N ASN A 350 7.13 4.90 15.06
CA ASN A 350 6.70 5.42 16.36
C ASN A 350 7.19 4.48 17.48
N ALA A 351 7.61 5.04 18.61
CA ALA A 351 8.05 4.27 19.78
C ALA A 351 6.94 3.37 20.34
N ALA A 352 5.68 3.80 20.21
CA ALA A 352 4.50 3.04 20.63
C ALA A 352 4.11 1.90 19.67
N ASP A 353 4.74 1.80 18.49
CA ASP A 353 4.42 0.74 17.53
C ASP A 353 4.68 -0.65 18.14
N THR A 354 3.70 -1.54 18.02
CA THR A 354 3.86 -2.95 18.40
C THR A 354 4.93 -3.62 17.53
N ALA A 355 5.53 -4.71 18.00
CA ALA A 355 6.55 -5.44 17.24
C ALA A 355 6.03 -5.89 15.85
N GLY A 356 4.78 -6.34 15.77
CA GLY A 356 4.17 -6.72 14.48
C GLY A 356 3.90 -5.53 13.55
N LEU A 357 3.51 -4.37 14.10
CA LEU A 357 3.30 -3.18 13.28
C LEU A 357 4.61 -2.63 12.73
N LYS A 358 5.67 -2.61 13.54
CA LYS A 358 7.02 -2.18 13.12
C LYS A 358 7.47 -2.92 11.87
N GLU A 359 7.24 -4.22 11.84
CA GLU A 359 7.49 -5.02 10.67
C GLU A 359 6.73 -4.47 9.46
N THR A 360 5.41 -4.27 9.56
CA THR A 360 4.53 -3.81 8.45
C THR A 360 4.95 -2.47 7.83
N LYS A 361 5.59 -1.56 8.57
CA LYS A 361 5.95 -0.23 8.07
C LYS A 361 7.02 -0.24 6.97
N ILE A 362 6.72 0.39 5.84
CA ILE A 362 7.67 0.59 4.74
C ILE A 362 8.83 1.47 5.19
N ALA A 363 8.55 2.50 5.99
CA ALA A 363 9.54 3.42 6.55
C ALA A 363 10.65 2.71 7.36
N ARG A 364 10.36 1.54 7.96
CA ARG A 364 11.35 0.76 8.72
C ARG A 364 12.20 -0.14 7.83
N LYS A 365 11.67 -0.56 6.68
CA LYS A 365 12.31 -1.55 5.81
C LYS A 365 12.98 -0.98 4.57
N CYS A 366 12.71 0.27 4.22
CA CYS A 366 13.30 0.85 3.02
C CYS A 366 14.83 0.92 3.14
N GLY A 367 15.52 0.75 2.02
CA GLY A 367 16.97 0.78 1.96
C GLY A 367 17.54 2.19 1.95
N LEU A 368 16.92 3.11 1.20
CA LEU A 368 17.25 4.54 1.25
C LEU A 368 16.15 5.31 2.01
N TYR A 369 16.51 5.91 3.13
CA TYR A 369 15.62 6.70 3.96
C TYR A 369 16.04 8.17 3.92
N ILE A 370 15.14 9.07 3.55
CA ILE A 370 15.42 10.51 3.41
C ILE A 370 14.51 11.27 4.36
N VAL A 371 15.09 12.04 5.29
CA VAL A 371 14.33 12.99 6.11
C VAL A 371 14.40 14.36 5.47
N VAL A 372 13.24 14.98 5.23
CA VAL A 372 13.12 16.30 4.62
C VAL A 372 12.35 17.21 5.56
N ASN A 373 12.94 18.37 5.87
CA ASN A 373 12.27 19.44 6.56
C ASN A 373 11.96 20.57 5.55
N PRO A 374 10.73 20.65 5.03
CA PRO A 374 10.32 21.72 4.12
C PRO A 374 10.03 23.05 4.84
N ASP A 375 9.99 23.07 6.18
CA ASP A 375 9.63 24.25 6.96
C ASP A 375 10.77 25.28 7.00
N SER A 376 10.39 26.54 7.20
CA SER A 376 11.23 27.68 7.57
C SER A 376 11.89 27.59 8.96
N LEU A 377 11.49 26.62 9.78
CA LEU A 377 12.00 26.41 11.13
C LEU A 377 12.65 25.03 11.28
N GLU A 378 13.48 24.88 12.31
CA GLU A 378 14.01 23.58 12.70
C GLU A 378 12.87 22.65 13.15
N ARG A 379 12.94 21.38 12.73
CA ARG A 379 11.94 20.35 13.06
C ARG A 379 12.63 19.05 13.48
N THR A 380 11.90 18.23 14.23
CA THR A 380 12.37 16.89 14.61
C THR A 380 11.82 15.86 13.63
N GLY A 381 12.69 15.23 12.86
CA GLY A 381 12.37 14.03 12.10
C GLY A 381 12.69 12.76 12.90
N TYR A 382 12.47 11.61 12.27
CA TYR A 382 12.70 10.29 12.88
C TYR A 382 13.37 9.37 11.86
N LEU A 383 14.32 8.57 12.34
CA LEU A 383 15.04 7.55 11.58
C LEU A 383 14.27 6.21 11.55
N PRO A 384 14.63 5.25 10.69
CA PRO A 384 13.94 3.94 10.56
C PRO A 384 13.81 3.16 11.87
N ASP A 385 14.78 3.28 12.77
CA ASP A 385 14.76 2.63 14.08
C ASP A 385 13.78 3.29 15.07
N GLY A 386 13.37 4.54 14.81
CA GLY A 386 12.56 5.39 15.68
C GLY A 386 13.37 6.48 16.39
N THR A 387 14.68 6.55 16.17
CA THR A 387 15.55 7.57 16.77
C THR A 387 15.19 8.95 16.22
N ALA A 388 14.98 9.91 17.12
CA ALA A 388 14.70 11.30 16.75
C ALA A 388 15.95 11.97 16.18
N VAL A 389 15.78 12.77 15.13
CA VAL A 389 16.86 13.53 14.48
C VAL A 389 16.42 14.96 14.22
N THR A 390 17.25 15.91 14.66
CA THR A 390 16.98 17.33 14.43
C THR A 390 17.35 17.75 13.02
N MET A 391 16.43 18.44 12.35
CA MET A 391 16.52 18.84 10.95
C MET A 391 16.48 20.37 10.85
N ARG A 392 17.52 20.96 10.27
CA ARG A 392 17.56 22.40 9.97
C ARG A 392 16.39 22.77 9.06
N ALA A 393 15.91 24.00 9.15
CA ALA A 393 14.95 24.55 8.20
C ALA A 393 15.39 24.30 6.74
N ARG A 394 14.43 23.91 5.89
CA ARG A 394 14.60 23.77 4.43
C ARG A 394 15.81 22.94 4.04
N SER A 395 15.94 21.78 4.68
CA SER A 395 17.08 20.87 4.50
C SER A 395 16.61 19.42 4.40
N TYR A 396 17.52 18.55 3.98
CA TYR A 396 17.30 17.12 4.00
C TYR A 396 18.58 16.36 4.34
N ARG A 397 18.40 15.13 4.79
CA ARG A 397 19.48 14.19 5.12
C ARG A 397 19.06 12.78 4.70
N CYS A 398 20.02 11.93 4.39
CA CYS A 398 19.77 10.62 3.79
C CYS A 398 20.55 9.52 4.52
N TRP A 399 19.95 8.34 4.63
CA TRP A 399 20.54 7.18 5.28
C TRP A 399 20.33 5.92 4.44
N LEU A 400 21.34 5.06 4.41
CA LEU A 400 21.19 3.67 4.07
C LEU A 400 20.79 2.90 5.33
N ASN A 401 19.74 2.10 5.22
CA ASN A 401 19.16 1.33 6.32
C ASN A 401 19.24 -0.15 6.01
N THR A 402 19.97 -0.90 6.83
CA THR A 402 19.99 -2.36 6.79
C THR A 402 19.20 -2.89 7.98
N VAL A 403 18.18 -3.69 7.71
CA VAL A 403 17.45 -4.44 8.75
C VAL A 403 18.17 -5.76 8.98
N ASN A 404 18.61 -5.99 10.22
CA ASN A 404 19.31 -7.21 10.62
C ASN A 404 18.31 -8.33 10.92
N ALA A 405 18.80 -9.58 11.03
CA ALA A 405 17.95 -10.74 11.30
C ALA A 405 17.20 -10.65 12.65
N ASP A 406 17.71 -9.89 13.61
CA ASP A 406 17.10 -9.59 14.90
C ASP A 406 16.16 -8.37 14.88
N LEU A 407 15.87 -7.83 13.69
CA LEU A 407 15.08 -6.62 13.45
C LEU A 407 15.72 -5.31 13.95
N SER A 408 16.97 -5.35 14.39
CA SER A 408 17.74 -4.14 14.65
C SER A 408 18.13 -3.45 13.33
N HIS A 409 18.49 -2.17 13.42
CA HIS A 409 18.86 -1.36 12.26
C HIS A 409 20.33 -0.98 12.30
N THR A 410 21.01 -1.16 11.18
CA THR A 410 22.31 -0.55 10.92
C THR A 410 22.12 0.60 9.94
N LEU A 411 22.35 1.82 10.42
CA LEU A 411 22.12 3.06 9.69
C LEU A 411 23.45 3.72 9.32
N TYR A 412 23.62 4.08 8.04
CA TYR A 412 24.75 4.87 7.56
C TYR A 412 24.25 6.13 6.88
N GLU A 413 24.62 7.32 7.37
CA GLU A 413 24.31 8.57 6.67
C GLU A 413 25.08 8.60 5.34
N VAL A 414 24.38 8.95 4.27
CA VAL A 414 24.92 9.06 2.92
C VAL A 414 24.58 10.41 2.31
N LEU A 415 25.43 10.84 1.40
CA LEU A 415 25.30 12.05 0.62
C LEU A 415 24.82 11.66 -0.77
N LEU A 416 23.65 12.17 -1.15
CA LEU A 416 23.15 12.01 -2.51
C LEU A 416 23.84 13.01 -3.45
N PRO A 417 23.96 12.67 -4.74
CA PRO A 417 24.34 13.63 -5.78
C PRO A 417 23.59 14.96 -5.69
N GLY A 418 24.37 16.03 -5.65
CA GLY A 418 23.92 17.40 -5.50
C GLY A 418 23.34 17.76 -4.14
N GLN A 419 23.57 16.95 -3.11
CA GLN A 419 23.24 17.31 -1.73
C GLN A 419 24.21 18.39 -1.23
N PRO A 420 23.71 19.50 -0.66
CA PRO A 420 24.55 20.64 -0.32
C PRO A 420 25.36 20.47 0.97
N SER A 421 24.74 19.83 1.96
CA SER A 421 25.25 19.78 3.33
C SER A 421 24.76 18.54 4.05
N TYR A 422 25.41 18.21 5.18
CA TYR A 422 25.18 16.96 5.90
C TYR A 422 25.52 17.05 7.39
N GLY A 423 25.29 15.93 8.11
CA GLY A 423 25.54 15.84 9.53
C GLY A 423 24.45 16.52 10.35
N ALA A 424 24.64 16.58 11.67
CA ALA A 424 23.67 17.20 12.57
C ALA A 424 23.34 18.64 12.13
N LEU A 425 22.04 18.94 12.02
CA LEU A 425 21.54 20.24 11.53
C LEU A 425 22.09 20.66 10.16
N ASN A 426 22.57 19.72 9.34
CA ASN A 426 23.22 20.02 8.07
C ASN A 426 24.37 21.04 8.22
N ALA A 427 25.13 20.97 9.32
CA ALA A 427 26.17 21.93 9.65
C ALA A 427 27.44 21.81 8.78
N ASN A 428 27.63 20.67 8.10
CA ASN A 428 28.83 20.40 7.31
C ASN A 428 28.55 20.59 5.82
N VAL A 429 29.46 21.23 5.10
CA VAL A 429 29.38 21.41 3.63
C VAL A 429 29.79 20.13 2.92
N ASN A 430 29.03 19.72 1.90
CA ASN A 430 29.42 18.61 1.05
C ASN A 430 30.59 19.00 0.12
N ASN A 431 31.80 18.60 0.49
CA ASN A 431 33.02 18.76 -0.32
C ASN A 431 33.44 17.48 -1.05
N LEU A 432 32.60 16.45 -1.05
CA LEU A 432 32.86 15.21 -1.78
C LEU A 432 32.61 15.39 -3.29
N PRO A 433 33.08 14.44 -4.13
CA PRO A 433 32.90 14.48 -5.58
C PRO A 433 31.46 14.68 -6.06
N ASN A 434 30.46 14.26 -5.27
CA ASN A 434 29.05 14.36 -5.60
C ASN A 434 28.35 15.63 -5.11
N ARG A 435 29.12 16.66 -4.71
CA ARG A 435 28.57 17.99 -4.37
C ARG A 435 27.72 18.55 -5.51
N TYR A 436 26.87 19.51 -5.18
CA TYR A 436 26.07 20.22 -6.17
C TYR A 436 26.94 20.90 -7.23
N THR A 437 26.69 20.63 -8.50
CA THR A 437 27.34 21.32 -9.61
C THR A 437 26.41 21.41 -10.81
N THR A 438 26.53 22.49 -11.58
CA THR A 438 25.81 22.71 -12.84
C THR A 438 26.64 22.36 -14.07
N LEU A 439 27.91 22.01 -13.87
CA LEU A 439 28.93 21.84 -14.89
C LEU A 439 29.01 20.42 -15.45
N THR A 440 27.94 19.63 -15.33
CA THR A 440 27.93 18.26 -15.86
C THR A 440 27.37 18.23 -17.29
N SER A 441 27.64 17.15 -18.02
CA SER A 441 27.10 16.92 -19.36
C SER A 441 25.57 16.86 -19.44
N ILE A 442 24.87 16.67 -18.31
CA ILE A 442 23.40 16.71 -18.24
C ILE A 442 22.87 17.90 -17.41
N GLY A 443 23.72 18.91 -17.18
CA GLY A 443 23.43 20.10 -16.39
C GLY A 443 23.65 19.91 -14.89
N HIS A 444 22.59 20.00 -14.09
CA HIS A 444 22.71 19.87 -12.64
C HIS A 444 22.78 18.39 -12.24
N ASN A 445 23.52 18.04 -11.19
CA ASN A 445 23.60 16.66 -10.70
C ASN A 445 22.61 16.29 -9.57
N GLN A 446 21.83 17.25 -9.10
CA GLN A 446 20.97 17.10 -7.93
C GLN A 446 19.79 16.14 -8.15
N ILE A 447 19.65 15.14 -7.27
CA ILE A 447 18.53 14.17 -7.29
C ILE A 447 17.30 14.71 -6.58
N LEU A 448 17.47 15.22 -5.35
CA LEU A 448 16.40 15.76 -4.54
C LEU A 448 16.57 17.26 -4.35
N ARG A 449 15.52 18.03 -4.66
CA ARG A 449 15.47 19.48 -4.51
C ARG A 449 14.35 19.86 -3.56
N THR A 450 14.63 20.82 -2.70
CA THR A 450 13.65 21.42 -1.79
C THR A 450 13.79 22.94 -1.83
N ILE A 451 13.03 23.67 -1.03
CA ILE A 451 13.15 25.12 -0.94
C ILE A 451 14.57 25.47 -0.50
N GLN A 452 15.11 26.57 -1.04
CA GLN A 452 16.42 27.07 -0.63
C GLN A 452 16.52 27.26 0.89
N GLY A 453 17.43 26.51 1.50
CA GLY A 453 17.88 26.68 2.87
C GLY A 453 18.80 27.89 3.04
N GLY A 454 18.71 28.54 4.20
CA GLY A 454 19.73 29.50 4.64
C GLY A 454 20.82 28.79 5.44
N GLY A 455 21.99 29.42 5.61
CA GLY A 455 23.07 28.91 6.47
C GLY A 455 24.39 28.64 5.73
N VAL A 456 25.01 27.48 5.99
CA VAL A 456 26.34 27.05 5.48
C VAL A 456 26.34 26.54 4.04
N ASP A 457 25.19 26.53 3.36
CA ASP A 457 25.13 26.14 1.96
C ASP A 457 25.90 27.20 1.13
N VAL A 458 26.71 26.77 0.14
CA VAL A 458 27.56 27.67 -0.70
C VAL A 458 27.18 27.52 -2.18
N ALA A 459 27.46 28.51 -3.04
CA ALA A 459 27.33 28.35 -4.50
C ALA A 459 28.30 27.27 -5.02
N ASP A 460 27.88 26.39 -5.94
CA ASP A 460 28.59 25.14 -6.30
C ASP A 460 28.86 24.16 -5.13
N SER A 461 28.16 24.38 -4.02
CA SER A 461 27.74 23.35 -3.07
C SER A 461 26.25 23.50 -2.71
N GLY A 462 25.46 24.19 -3.55
CA GLY A 462 24.01 24.20 -3.55
C GLY A 462 23.23 25.13 -2.59
N TYR A 463 23.61 26.40 -2.38
CA TYR A 463 22.75 27.63 -2.28
C TYR A 463 23.62 28.80 -1.78
N ALA A 464 23.54 30.00 -2.34
CA ALA A 464 24.61 31.02 -2.18
C ALA A 464 24.69 31.72 -0.80
N VAL A 465 25.92 31.97 -0.33
CA VAL A 465 26.28 33.03 0.64
C VAL A 465 26.64 34.31 -0.13
N GLY A 466 26.16 35.48 0.33
CA GLY A 466 26.98 36.71 0.25
C GLY A 466 26.70 37.74 -0.84
N ALA A 467 25.71 37.55 -1.69
CA ALA A 467 24.97 38.66 -2.30
C ALA A 467 23.56 38.17 -2.46
N ALA A 468 22.56 38.83 -1.88
CA ALA A 468 21.19 38.54 -2.22
C ALA A 468 21.08 38.71 -3.73
N PRO A 469 20.83 37.66 -4.54
CA PRO A 469 20.12 37.93 -5.76
C PRO A 469 18.80 38.53 -5.26
N THR A 470 18.55 39.79 -5.56
CA THR A 470 17.22 40.39 -5.43
C THR A 470 16.31 39.67 -6.43
N MET A 471 15.96 38.42 -6.13
CA MET A 471 14.90 37.69 -6.79
C MET A 471 13.64 38.05 -6.00
N ALA A 472 13.06 39.19 -6.36
CA ALA A 472 11.77 39.60 -5.84
C ALA A 472 10.76 38.44 -6.05
N SER A 473 10.25 37.89 -4.95
CA SER A 473 9.27 36.78 -4.86
C SER A 473 9.72 35.42 -5.44
N PHE A 474 10.03 34.46 -4.55
CA PHE A 474 10.35 33.08 -4.92
C PHE A 474 9.15 32.37 -5.58
N SER A 475 9.17 32.25 -6.91
CA SER A 475 8.13 31.60 -7.74
C SER A 475 8.39 30.12 -8.07
N ASP A 476 9.53 29.54 -7.68
CA ASP A 476 9.93 28.17 -8.08
C ASP A 476 9.91 27.14 -6.94
N ALA A 477 9.81 27.58 -5.68
CA ALA A 477 9.71 26.71 -4.51
C ALA A 477 8.32 26.06 -4.32
N TYR A 478 7.32 26.56 -5.04
CA TYR A 478 5.91 26.24 -4.81
C TYR A 478 5.16 25.97 -6.11
N PHE A 479 4.15 25.12 -6.03
CA PHE A 479 3.07 25.00 -7.01
C PHE A 479 1.76 25.02 -6.26
N TYR A 480 0.63 24.99 -6.97
CA TYR A 480 -0.68 25.03 -6.36
C TYR A 480 -1.46 23.76 -6.68
N ASP A 481 -1.96 23.13 -5.62
CA ASP A 481 -2.98 22.10 -5.71
C ASP A 481 -4.32 22.74 -5.36
N LEU A 482 -5.14 22.96 -6.37
CA LEU A 482 -6.46 23.58 -6.24
C LEU A 482 -7.45 22.72 -5.44
N ARG A 483 -7.26 21.39 -5.34
CA ARG A 483 -8.09 20.60 -4.42
C ARG A 483 -7.77 20.96 -2.98
N ARG A 484 -6.48 21.17 -2.70
CA ARG A 484 -5.95 21.59 -1.40
C ARG A 484 -6.08 23.09 -1.15
N ALA A 485 -7.14 23.74 -1.63
CA ALA A 485 -7.40 25.16 -1.37
C ALA A 485 -8.13 25.36 -0.04
N THR A 486 -7.94 26.52 0.59
CA THR A 486 -8.76 26.94 1.74
C THR A 486 -10.19 27.18 1.27
N ASN A 487 -11.18 26.74 2.07
CA ASN A 487 -12.61 26.81 1.75
C ASN A 487 -13.02 26.02 0.49
N ASN A 488 -12.26 24.99 0.10
CA ASN A 488 -12.76 23.99 -0.84
C ASN A 488 -13.74 23.04 -0.14
N THR A 489 -15.04 23.27 -0.32
CA THR A 489 -16.10 22.45 0.26
C THR A 489 -16.75 21.48 -0.73
N GLY A 490 -16.24 21.39 -1.97
CA GLY A 490 -16.81 20.53 -3.02
C GLY A 490 -18.12 21.06 -3.62
N ALA A 491 -18.91 21.82 -2.86
CA ALA A 491 -20.24 22.31 -3.22
C ALA A 491 -20.31 23.79 -3.62
N SER A 492 -21.40 24.19 -4.27
CA SER A 492 -21.85 25.58 -4.36
C SER A 492 -22.76 25.89 -3.17
N SER A 493 -22.22 26.50 -2.11
CA SER A 493 -22.95 27.49 -1.30
C SER A 493 -24.36 27.19 -0.74
N GLN A 494 -24.83 25.95 -0.65
CA GLN A 494 -26.06 25.62 0.08
C GLN A 494 -25.78 24.56 1.14
N LEU A 495 -25.23 25.04 2.27
CA LEU A 495 -25.77 24.59 3.54
C LEU A 495 -27.21 25.14 3.62
N SER A 496 -28.09 24.47 4.34
CA SER A 496 -29.50 24.86 4.55
C SER A 496 -29.72 26.29 5.09
N SER A 497 -28.65 27.03 5.39
CA SER A 497 -28.61 28.38 5.99
C SER A 497 -28.06 29.51 5.11
N GLY A 498 -27.65 29.28 3.85
CA GLY A 498 -27.28 30.36 2.90
C GLY A 498 -25.85 30.31 2.31
N SER A 499 -25.44 31.45 1.71
CA SER A 499 -24.33 31.62 0.76
C SER A 499 -22.90 31.45 1.33
N PHE A 500 -22.41 30.22 1.52
CA PHE A 500 -21.06 29.94 2.07
C PHE A 500 -19.89 30.73 1.43
N ARG A 501 -19.87 30.89 0.09
CA ARG A 501 -18.75 31.55 -0.62
C ARG A 501 -18.72 33.08 -0.53
N ALA A 502 -19.78 33.70 -0.02
CA ALA A 502 -19.82 35.16 0.13
C ALA A 502 -18.96 35.64 1.32
N SER A 503 -18.84 34.84 2.37
CA SER A 503 -18.01 35.12 3.55
C SER A 503 -16.69 34.32 3.56
N ASN A 504 -16.63 33.21 2.82
CA ASN A 504 -15.50 32.26 2.85
C ASN A 504 -14.91 32.10 1.43
N PRO A 505 -13.98 32.97 1.01
CA PRO A 505 -13.40 32.96 -0.32
C PRO A 505 -12.62 31.67 -0.58
N TYR A 506 -12.73 31.12 -1.80
CA TYR A 506 -11.88 30.01 -2.24
C TYR A 506 -10.46 30.54 -2.51
N THR A 507 -9.48 30.03 -1.77
CA THR A 507 -8.10 30.54 -1.81
C THR A 507 -7.13 29.40 -2.06
N PRO A 508 -6.52 29.30 -3.26
CA PRO A 508 -5.45 28.34 -3.54
C PRO A 508 -4.30 28.44 -2.53
N ARG A 509 -3.82 27.29 -2.05
CA ARG A 509 -2.69 27.22 -1.12
C ARG A 509 -1.41 26.81 -1.86
N PRO A 510 -0.26 27.46 -1.58
CA PRO A 510 1.01 27.02 -2.13
C PRO A 510 1.45 25.71 -1.48
N ILE A 511 1.89 24.76 -2.29
CA ILE A 511 2.48 23.48 -1.87
C ILE A 511 4.00 23.58 -2.04
N VAL A 512 4.73 23.39 -0.95
CA VAL A 512 6.19 23.27 -0.93
C VAL A 512 6.60 22.01 -1.69
N LYS A 513 7.48 22.19 -2.68
CA LYS A 513 8.01 21.08 -3.48
C LYS A 513 9.10 20.32 -2.73
N ILE A 514 8.96 19.00 -2.70
CA ILE A 514 10.06 18.07 -2.49
C ILE A 514 10.25 17.31 -3.81
N ASP A 515 11.08 17.85 -4.70
CA ASP A 515 11.28 17.32 -6.05
C ASP A 515 12.28 16.17 -6.04
N PHE A 516 11.86 14.97 -6.43
CA PHE A 516 12.71 13.80 -6.57
C PHE A 516 12.81 13.38 -8.04
N ASP A 517 13.97 13.58 -8.66
CA ASP A 517 14.24 13.30 -10.07
C ASP A 517 14.61 11.83 -10.29
N PHE A 518 13.71 11.07 -10.93
CA PHE A 518 13.91 9.64 -11.16
C PHE A 518 14.96 9.33 -12.22
N THR A 519 15.15 10.20 -13.21
CA THR A 519 16.20 10.04 -14.23
C THR A 519 17.58 10.17 -13.59
N ARG A 520 17.77 11.20 -12.75
CA ARG A 520 19.03 11.40 -12.02
C ARG A 520 19.23 10.36 -10.92
N PHE A 521 18.16 9.96 -10.24
CA PHE A 521 18.24 8.88 -9.25
C PHE A 521 18.68 7.56 -9.87
N ARG A 522 18.10 7.19 -11.02
CA ARG A 522 18.49 6.00 -11.76
C ARG A 522 19.97 6.02 -12.11
N MET A 523 20.45 7.11 -12.69
CA MET A 523 21.87 7.26 -13.00
C MET A 523 22.74 7.14 -11.75
N ALA A 524 22.30 7.73 -10.64
CA ALA A 524 23.07 7.66 -9.40
C ALA A 524 23.18 6.24 -8.85
N VAL A 525 22.10 5.47 -8.89
CA VAL A 525 22.12 4.06 -8.48
C VAL A 525 22.96 3.22 -9.44
N GLU A 526 22.77 3.35 -10.76
CA GLU A 526 23.55 2.59 -11.76
C GLU A 526 25.06 2.87 -11.60
N ARG A 527 25.45 4.13 -11.39
CA ARG A 527 26.84 4.52 -11.11
C ARG A 527 27.35 3.93 -9.79
N THR A 528 26.55 3.99 -8.74
CA THR A 528 26.94 3.48 -7.40
C THR A 528 27.07 1.96 -7.39
N VAL A 529 26.15 1.22 -8.02
CA VAL A 529 26.20 -0.25 -8.12
C VAL A 529 27.30 -0.71 -9.08
N SER A 530 27.68 0.09 -10.08
CA SER A 530 28.81 -0.25 -10.95
C SER A 530 30.19 -0.12 -10.28
N GLY A 531 30.25 0.45 -9.07
CA GLY A 531 31.49 0.73 -8.35
C GLY A 531 31.71 -0.09 -7.08
N ALA A 532 32.98 -0.14 -6.64
CA ALA A 532 33.40 -0.83 -5.42
C ALA A 532 33.34 0.10 -4.19
N SER A 533 32.83 -0.38 -3.06
CA SER A 533 32.76 0.41 -1.82
C SER A 533 34.16 0.81 -1.34
N GLY A 534 34.34 2.06 -0.93
CA GLY A 534 35.63 2.60 -0.50
C GLY A 534 36.65 2.81 -1.63
N SER A 535 36.23 2.80 -2.89
CA SER A 535 37.10 2.99 -4.06
C SER A 535 36.43 3.76 -5.19
N TYR A 536 37.21 4.49 -5.97
CA TYR A 536 36.77 5.14 -7.21
C TYR A 536 36.50 4.18 -8.37
N VAL A 537 36.93 2.91 -8.25
CA VAL A 537 36.76 1.91 -9.30
C VAL A 537 35.26 1.74 -9.60
N ALA A 538 34.85 2.18 -10.80
CA ALA A 538 33.54 1.99 -11.40
C ALA A 538 33.71 1.69 -12.89
N SER A 539 32.79 0.92 -13.47
CA SER A 539 32.82 0.60 -14.92
C SER A 539 32.31 1.76 -15.79
N ASP A 540 32.80 1.83 -17.03
CA ASP A 540 32.56 2.94 -17.97
C ASP A 540 31.17 2.99 -18.61
N THR A 541 30.33 1.95 -18.46
CA THR A 541 29.41 1.58 -19.56
C THR A 541 27.90 1.57 -19.33
N THR A 542 27.32 2.04 -18.22
CA THR A 542 26.00 1.45 -17.84
C THR A 542 24.74 2.32 -17.86
N ALA A 543 24.81 3.66 -17.88
CA ALA A 543 23.59 4.48 -17.77
C ALA A 543 23.07 5.01 -19.11
N ILE A 544 21.98 4.43 -19.61
CA ILE A 544 21.21 4.95 -20.76
C ILE A 544 19.96 5.65 -20.21
N ILE A 545 19.95 6.98 -20.30
CA ILE A 545 18.89 7.85 -19.76
C ILE A 545 18.50 8.96 -20.76
N TYR A 546 17.30 9.50 -20.62
CA TYR A 546 16.92 10.75 -21.30
C TYR A 546 17.66 11.95 -20.70
N HIS A 547 17.83 13.02 -21.48
CA HIS A 547 18.36 14.28 -20.99
C HIS A 547 17.25 15.07 -20.26
N PRO A 548 17.35 15.28 -18.93
CA PRO A 548 16.31 15.90 -18.11
C PRO A 548 16.45 17.43 -17.98
N GLY A 549 17.46 18.03 -18.65
CA GLY A 549 17.70 19.47 -18.66
C GLY A 549 16.70 20.26 -19.51
N GLN A 550 16.87 21.59 -19.56
CA GLN A 550 16.05 22.46 -20.39
C GLN A 550 16.21 22.11 -21.88
N PRO A 551 15.12 21.82 -22.61
CA PRO A 551 15.17 21.59 -24.05
C PRO A 551 15.77 22.77 -24.82
N ASP A 552 16.68 22.47 -25.74
CA ASP A 552 17.19 23.39 -26.75
C ASP A 552 17.59 22.63 -28.03
N ALA A 553 18.09 23.36 -29.03
CA ALA A 553 18.51 22.77 -30.30
C ALA A 553 19.63 21.73 -30.16
N THR A 554 20.44 21.78 -29.10
CA THR A 554 21.58 20.87 -28.89
C THR A 554 21.17 19.55 -28.24
N ASN A 555 20.13 19.56 -27.40
CA ASN A 555 19.70 18.38 -26.63
C ASN A 555 18.30 17.86 -27.01
N TRP A 556 17.60 18.44 -27.99
CA TRP A 556 16.22 18.06 -28.31
C TRP A 556 16.02 16.61 -28.73
N ALA A 557 16.92 16.09 -29.56
CA ALA A 557 16.90 14.70 -30.00
C ALA A 557 17.02 13.71 -28.82
N SER A 558 17.50 14.20 -27.67
CA SER A 558 17.72 13.47 -26.44
C SER A 558 16.88 13.95 -25.26
N SER A 559 15.97 14.88 -25.47
CA SER A 559 15.22 15.46 -24.38
C SER A 559 14.17 14.47 -23.86
N ILE A 560 14.04 14.37 -22.54
CA ILE A 560 12.93 13.62 -21.92
C ILE A 560 11.56 14.16 -22.34
N TYR A 561 11.51 15.44 -22.73
CA TYR A 561 10.28 16.14 -23.13
C TYR A 561 10.01 16.11 -24.63
N ASN A 562 10.85 15.45 -25.44
CA ASN A 562 10.59 15.26 -26.87
C ASN A 562 9.74 13.99 -27.06
N PRO A 563 8.44 14.09 -27.38
CA PRO A 563 7.57 12.92 -27.54
C PRO A 563 7.98 12.04 -28.73
N ALA A 564 8.60 12.62 -29.76
CA ALA A 564 9.12 11.90 -30.92
C ALA A 564 10.52 11.29 -30.69
N SER A 565 11.07 11.40 -29.47
CA SER A 565 12.33 10.75 -29.12
C SER A 565 12.14 9.23 -29.12
N THR A 566 12.40 8.57 -30.25
CA THR A 566 12.38 7.11 -30.40
C THR A 566 13.63 6.44 -29.83
N THR A 567 14.62 7.24 -29.47
CA THR A 567 15.88 6.80 -28.87
C THR A 567 15.91 7.25 -27.42
N ALA A 568 16.05 6.33 -26.47
CA ALA A 568 16.75 6.68 -25.24
C ALA A 568 18.13 7.17 -25.71
N PRO A 569 18.43 8.44 -25.52
CA PRO A 569 19.36 9.10 -26.39
C PRO A 569 20.78 8.75 -26.01
N VAL A 570 21.35 7.91 -26.87
CA VAL A 570 22.75 7.56 -26.91
C VAL A 570 23.23 6.91 -25.61
N ALA A 571 23.63 5.63 -25.73
CA ALA A 571 24.59 5.05 -24.81
C ALA A 571 25.88 5.87 -24.88
N ARG A 572 25.95 6.94 -24.10
CA ARG A 572 27.16 7.66 -23.81
C ARG A 572 27.26 7.65 -22.31
N GLY A 573 27.85 6.59 -21.77
CA GLY A 573 28.89 6.93 -20.82
C GLY A 573 29.77 7.98 -21.51
N LEU A 574 30.30 8.95 -20.75
CA LEU A 574 31.49 9.68 -21.14
C LEU A 574 31.21 10.80 -22.17
N GLY A 575 31.45 12.05 -21.77
CA GLY A 575 31.22 13.21 -22.61
C GLY A 575 31.96 13.22 -23.94
N LEU A 576 31.32 13.87 -24.92
CA LEU A 576 31.96 14.57 -26.03
C LEU A 576 31.02 15.71 -26.46
N GLY A 577 31.44 16.96 -26.26
CA GLY A 577 30.74 18.16 -26.74
C GLY A 577 30.93 19.46 -25.95
N ALA A 578 32.17 19.98 -25.93
CA ALA A 578 32.60 21.36 -25.62
C ALA A 578 31.91 22.18 -24.49
N ALA A 579 31.92 21.68 -23.23
CA ALA A 579 32.36 22.38 -22.00
C ALA A 579 31.97 21.59 -20.71
N ALA A 580 32.92 21.41 -19.78
CA ALA A 580 32.83 20.81 -18.43
C ALA A 580 32.45 19.30 -18.25
N PHE A 581 33.01 18.66 -17.20
CA PHE A 581 33.13 17.21 -16.91
C PHE A 581 32.90 16.27 -18.11
N THR A 582 33.90 16.15 -18.96
CA THR A 582 33.81 15.46 -20.26
C THR A 582 33.97 13.94 -20.19
N THR A 583 34.24 13.33 -19.04
CA THR A 583 34.40 11.86 -18.88
C THR A 583 34.20 11.48 -17.42
N PHE A 584 33.39 10.46 -17.14
CA PHE A 584 33.21 9.94 -15.77
C PHE A 584 34.47 9.22 -15.27
N PRO A 585 34.67 9.12 -13.94
CA PRO A 585 35.81 8.40 -13.38
C PRO A 585 35.72 6.90 -13.68
N THR A 586 36.88 6.32 -13.97
CA THR A 586 37.14 4.91 -14.28
C THR A 586 38.25 4.41 -13.35
N ALA A 587 38.53 3.10 -13.33
CA ALA A 587 39.68 2.55 -12.61
C ALA A 587 41.05 3.17 -13.04
N THR A 588 41.11 3.81 -14.21
CA THR A 588 42.33 4.41 -14.78
C THR A 588 42.38 5.95 -14.65
N THR A 589 41.24 6.60 -14.39
CA THR A 589 41.14 8.06 -14.21
C THR A 589 40.92 8.41 -12.72
N LEU A 590 41.84 7.88 -11.89
CA LEU A 590 41.76 7.79 -10.43
C LEU A 590 41.57 9.10 -9.66
N THR A 591 41.78 10.26 -10.29
CA THR A 591 41.63 11.59 -9.67
C THR A 591 40.34 12.32 -10.08
N ALA A 592 39.49 11.71 -10.91
CA ALA A 592 38.28 12.35 -11.39
C ALA A 592 37.13 12.24 -10.37
N ALA A 593 36.40 13.33 -10.15
CA ALA A 593 35.20 13.35 -9.32
C ALA A 593 34.02 12.66 -10.05
N ASP A 594 33.31 11.73 -9.39
CA ASP A 594 32.03 11.20 -9.90
C ASP A 594 30.88 11.99 -9.28
N PRO A 595 30.24 12.91 -10.03
CA PRO A 595 29.19 13.75 -9.48
C PRO A 595 27.86 13.01 -9.25
N TYR A 596 27.72 11.77 -9.72
CA TYR A 596 26.48 10.99 -9.66
C TYR A 596 26.53 9.82 -8.70
N ARG A 597 27.68 9.52 -8.10
CA ARG A 597 27.77 8.43 -7.13
C ARG A 597 27.30 8.86 -5.73
N MET A 598 26.77 7.93 -4.95
CA MET A 598 26.53 8.14 -3.52
C MET A 598 27.83 7.97 -2.72
N TYR A 599 27.98 8.76 -1.66
CA TYR A 599 29.12 8.66 -0.75
C TYR A 599 28.63 8.60 0.70
N PHE A 600 29.31 7.85 1.57
CA PHE A 600 29.11 7.89 3.01
C PHE A 600 29.44 9.29 3.53
N ALA A 601 28.61 9.81 4.43
CA ALA A 601 28.91 11.06 5.11
C ALA A 601 30.15 10.87 6.00
N PRO A 602 31.21 11.69 5.83
CA PRO A 602 32.38 11.60 6.69
C PRO A 602 32.03 11.86 8.16
N ILE A 603 32.46 10.99 9.06
CA ILE A 603 32.24 11.16 10.52
C ILE A 603 32.96 12.43 11.00
N ASN A 604 34.17 12.67 10.51
CA ASN A 604 34.93 13.89 10.75
C ASN A 604 34.84 14.81 9.52
N PRO A 605 34.17 15.97 9.59
CA PRO A 605 34.08 16.90 8.46
C PRO A 605 35.41 17.57 8.10
N ALA A 606 36.44 17.44 8.96
CA ALA A 606 37.80 17.91 8.71
C ALA A 606 38.75 16.78 8.26
N ASP A 607 38.22 15.62 7.86
CA ASP A 607 39.03 14.51 7.36
C ASP A 607 39.81 14.91 6.10
N THR A 608 41.14 14.71 6.12
CA THR A 608 42.03 15.05 5.02
C THR A 608 41.74 14.21 3.77
N ASP A 609 41.16 13.03 3.92
CA ASP A 609 40.79 12.16 2.82
C ASP A 609 39.69 12.78 1.96
N ILE A 610 38.87 13.71 2.48
CA ILE A 610 37.86 14.42 1.68
C ILE A 610 38.49 15.13 0.48
N ALA A 611 39.70 15.70 0.66
CA ALA A 611 40.41 16.43 -0.39
C ALA A 611 41.42 15.56 -1.15
N THR A 612 42.04 14.58 -0.47
CA THR A 612 43.18 13.83 -1.02
C THR A 612 42.80 12.48 -1.61
N ASN A 613 41.82 11.80 -1.03
CA ASN A 613 41.32 10.50 -1.48
C ASN A 613 39.83 10.30 -1.15
N PRO A 614 38.90 11.16 -1.64
CA PRO A 614 37.48 11.03 -1.33
C PRO A 614 36.82 9.69 -1.71
N GLY A 615 37.50 8.81 -2.46
CA GLY A 615 37.03 7.49 -2.86
C GLY A 615 36.83 6.54 -1.69
N VAL A 616 37.50 6.76 -0.56
CA VAL A 616 37.29 5.99 0.68
C VAL A 616 35.86 6.12 1.21
N PHE A 617 35.17 7.20 0.86
CA PHE A 617 33.76 7.43 1.21
C PHE A 617 32.79 6.89 0.15
N ALA A 618 33.25 6.37 -0.99
CA ALA A 618 32.35 5.96 -2.06
C ALA A 618 31.50 4.75 -1.66
N VAL A 619 30.18 4.83 -1.86
CA VAL A 619 29.27 3.69 -1.70
C VAL A 619 29.39 2.81 -2.94
N GLY A 620 29.42 1.48 -2.78
CA GLY A 620 29.48 0.53 -3.90
C GLY A 620 28.45 -0.60 -3.78
N ALA A 621 28.45 -1.52 -4.76
CA ALA A 621 27.49 -2.63 -4.83
C ALA A 621 27.41 -3.45 -3.54
N SER A 622 28.56 -3.80 -2.96
CA SER A 622 28.65 -4.61 -1.73
C SER A 622 28.07 -3.94 -0.50
N SER A 623 27.88 -2.61 -0.52
CA SER A 623 27.20 -1.88 0.55
C SER A 623 25.68 -1.83 0.38
N LEU A 624 25.17 -2.14 -0.81
CA LEU A 624 23.78 -1.91 -1.20
C LEU A 624 22.98 -3.19 -1.38
N ALA A 625 23.57 -4.23 -1.98
CA ALA A 625 22.89 -5.49 -2.29
C ALA A 625 23.83 -6.69 -2.11
N SER A 626 23.27 -7.84 -1.71
CA SER A 626 23.96 -9.12 -1.59
C SER A 626 22.93 -10.25 -1.65
N THR A 627 23.30 -11.38 -2.26
CA THR A 627 22.49 -12.61 -2.27
C THR A 627 22.75 -13.51 -1.05
N SER A 628 23.70 -13.14 -0.18
CA SER A 628 24.14 -13.95 0.96
C SER A 628 24.16 -13.20 2.30
N ALA A 629 23.94 -11.89 2.31
CA ALA A 629 23.99 -11.07 3.50
C ALA A 629 22.89 -10.00 3.47
N THR A 630 22.39 -9.59 4.63
CA THR A 630 21.44 -8.47 4.73
C THR A 630 22.09 -7.18 4.26
N ARG A 631 21.40 -6.47 3.37
CA ARG A 631 21.83 -5.19 2.80
C ARG A 631 20.62 -4.27 2.62
N PRO A 632 20.82 -2.96 2.43
CA PRO A 632 19.71 -2.02 2.33
C PRO A 632 18.67 -2.37 1.25
N TRP A 633 19.11 -2.93 0.13
CA TRP A 633 18.22 -3.33 -0.97
C TRP A 633 18.02 -4.85 -1.04
N PHE A 634 17.83 -5.50 0.11
CA PHE A 634 17.64 -6.95 0.23
C PHE A 634 16.46 -7.51 -0.58
N ASP A 635 15.46 -6.67 -0.87
CA ASP A 635 14.24 -6.99 -1.62
C ASP A 635 14.12 -6.14 -2.89
N GLY A 636 15.26 -5.61 -3.38
CA GLY A 636 15.32 -4.63 -4.45
C GLY A 636 15.33 -3.17 -3.97
N ILE A 637 15.22 -2.24 -4.91
CA ILE A 637 15.52 -0.83 -4.64
C ILE A 637 14.33 -0.16 -3.97
N THR A 638 14.57 0.41 -2.79
CA THR A 638 13.50 1.04 -2.01
C THR A 638 13.91 2.39 -1.45
N VAL A 639 13.00 3.35 -1.59
CA VAL A 639 13.18 4.74 -1.16
C VAL A 639 12.00 5.17 -0.32
N TYR A 640 12.25 5.73 0.85
CA TYR A 640 11.24 6.39 1.67
C TYR A 640 11.62 7.86 1.89
N ILE A 641 10.71 8.77 1.57
CA ILE A 641 10.85 10.20 1.92
C ILE A 641 9.95 10.48 3.11
N HIS A 642 10.58 10.86 4.21
CA HIS A 642 9.95 11.35 5.41
C HIS A 642 9.80 12.87 5.33
N SER A 643 8.61 13.36 5.01
CA SER A 643 8.26 14.78 5.14
C SER A 643 7.86 15.06 6.59
N VAL A 644 8.68 15.82 7.32
CA VAL A 644 8.44 16.12 8.74
C VAL A 644 7.18 16.98 8.94
N ASP A 645 6.80 17.78 7.94
CA ASP A 645 5.57 18.59 8.02
C ASP A 645 4.29 17.76 7.90
N ALA A 646 4.30 16.69 7.10
CA ALA A 646 3.14 15.82 6.90
C ALA A 646 2.71 15.07 8.18
N GLU A 647 3.47 15.18 9.27
CA GLU A 647 3.12 14.66 10.59
C GLU A 647 2.10 15.50 11.36
N VAL A 648 2.02 16.81 11.09
CA VAL A 648 1.19 17.76 11.87
C VAL A 648 -0.17 17.94 11.19
N ARG A 649 -1.29 17.70 11.89
CA ARG A 649 -2.64 17.85 11.30
C ARG A 649 -3.12 19.30 11.34
N SER A 650 -2.78 20.06 12.37
CA SER A 650 -3.29 21.41 12.60
C SER A 650 -2.51 22.52 11.89
N ARG A 651 -3.26 23.44 11.26
CA ARG A 651 -2.76 24.72 10.71
C ARG A 651 -2.79 25.87 11.71
N VAL A 652 -3.26 25.62 12.92
CA VAL A 652 -3.13 26.57 14.03
C VAL A 652 -2.28 25.86 15.07
N ALA A 653 -1.25 26.55 15.55
CA ALA A 653 -0.42 25.98 16.59
C ALA A 653 -1.29 25.53 17.78
N ALA A 654 -1.13 24.27 18.22
CA ALA A 654 -1.81 23.82 19.43
C ALA A 654 -1.45 24.80 20.56
N PRO A 655 -2.41 25.23 21.41
CA PRO A 655 -2.16 26.22 22.46
C PRO A 655 -0.98 25.86 23.38
N THR A 656 -0.71 24.55 23.50
CA THR A 656 0.29 23.91 24.35
C THR A 656 1.59 23.49 23.62
N ALA A 657 1.66 23.54 22.28
CA ALA A 657 2.87 23.13 21.56
C ALA A 657 4.01 24.15 21.75
N ASN A 658 5.25 23.68 21.88
CA ASN A 658 6.44 24.54 21.89
C ASN A 658 7.55 23.92 21.03
N PRO A 659 7.95 24.55 19.90
CA PRO A 659 7.45 25.82 19.38
C PRO A 659 6.04 25.68 18.75
N LYS A 660 5.22 26.72 18.95
CA LYS A 660 3.88 26.89 18.39
C LYS A 660 3.96 27.11 16.87
N THR A 661 3.96 26.06 16.05
CA THR A 661 4.18 26.23 14.59
C THR A 661 3.14 25.50 13.73
N PRO A 662 2.41 26.22 12.86
CA PRO A 662 1.42 25.62 11.98
C PRO A 662 2.05 24.80 10.85
N ARG A 663 1.31 23.84 10.31
CA ARG A 663 1.68 23.05 9.12
C ARG A 663 1.86 23.93 7.86
N ILE A 664 2.96 23.77 7.13
CA ILE A 664 3.17 24.30 5.78
C ILE A 664 2.93 23.17 4.77
N ASP A 665 1.88 23.29 3.95
CA ASP A 665 1.61 22.28 2.92
C ASP A 665 2.85 21.91 2.10
N SER A 666 3.25 20.65 2.17
CA SER A 666 4.27 20.06 1.32
C SER A 666 3.70 18.93 0.48
N GLY A 667 4.52 18.47 -0.47
CA GLY A 667 4.23 17.36 -1.34
C GLY A 667 5.50 16.88 -2.03
N VAL A 668 5.63 15.55 -2.17
CA VAL A 668 6.74 14.96 -2.90
C VAL A 668 6.40 14.87 -4.37
N ARG A 669 7.20 15.47 -5.24
CA ARG A 669 7.00 15.41 -6.68
C ARG A 669 7.98 14.43 -7.31
N LEU A 670 7.45 13.36 -7.88
CA LEU A 670 8.19 12.38 -8.67
C LEU A 670 8.15 12.87 -10.12
N TRP A 671 9.30 13.17 -10.68
CA TRP A 671 9.38 13.73 -12.04
C TRP A 671 10.54 13.10 -12.81
N ASN A 672 10.51 13.28 -14.13
CA ASN A 672 11.45 12.66 -15.06
C ASN A 672 11.47 11.12 -14.95
N GLY A 673 10.29 10.51 -14.80
CA GLY A 673 10.12 9.06 -14.69
C GLY A 673 9.91 8.34 -16.02
N ARG A 674 10.07 9.02 -17.17
CA ARG A 674 9.83 8.43 -18.50
C ARG A 674 10.88 7.36 -18.83
N GLY A 675 10.41 6.24 -19.38
CA GLY A 675 11.17 5.01 -19.61
C GLY A 675 11.25 4.16 -18.35
N LYS A 676 12.00 3.05 -18.41
CA LYS A 676 12.15 2.15 -17.25
C LYS A 676 12.71 2.89 -16.03
N VAL A 677 12.07 2.73 -14.88
CA VAL A 677 12.64 3.16 -13.59
C VAL A 677 13.82 2.27 -13.21
N ILE A 678 14.55 2.69 -12.19
CA ILE A 678 15.71 1.94 -11.69
C ILE A 678 15.31 0.54 -11.19
N SER A 679 16.16 -0.45 -11.43
CA SER A 679 16.06 -1.80 -10.90
C SER A 679 17.47 -2.39 -10.78
N LEU A 680 17.67 -3.34 -9.86
CA LEU A 680 18.87 -4.18 -9.89
C LEU A 680 18.85 -5.11 -11.11
N ASP A 681 20.04 -5.54 -11.52
CA ASP A 681 20.23 -6.50 -12.59
C ASP A 681 19.78 -7.91 -12.14
N ALA A 682 18.83 -8.48 -12.88
CA ALA A 682 18.22 -9.77 -12.54
C ALA A 682 19.20 -10.95 -12.64
N THR A 683 20.28 -10.83 -13.42
CA THR A 683 21.27 -11.90 -13.56
C THR A 683 22.20 -11.97 -12.35
N THR A 684 22.52 -10.81 -11.77
CA THR A 684 23.38 -10.67 -10.60
C THR A 684 22.60 -10.81 -9.29
N PHE A 685 21.39 -10.22 -9.24
CA PHE A 685 20.54 -10.15 -8.05
C PHE A 685 19.14 -10.70 -8.37
N PRO A 686 18.99 -12.03 -8.51
CA PRO A 686 17.69 -12.64 -8.76
C PRO A 686 16.74 -12.35 -7.60
N SER A 687 15.46 -12.12 -7.90
CA SER A 687 14.41 -11.80 -6.92
C SER A 687 14.58 -10.47 -6.17
N MET A 688 15.49 -9.60 -6.62
CA MET A 688 15.72 -8.27 -6.03
C MET A 688 15.48 -7.16 -7.08
N THR A 689 14.60 -7.41 -8.05
CA THR A 689 14.32 -6.48 -9.15
C THR A 689 13.13 -5.56 -8.85
N GLY A 690 13.02 -4.45 -9.57
CA GLY A 690 11.98 -3.44 -9.36
C GLY A 690 12.38 -2.31 -8.40
N CYS A 691 11.43 -1.40 -8.15
CA CYS A 691 11.62 -0.24 -7.30
C CYS A 691 10.36 0.14 -6.53
N THR A 692 10.49 0.42 -5.24
CA THR A 692 9.39 0.96 -4.41
C THR A 692 9.74 2.32 -3.84
N PHE A 693 8.87 3.28 -4.10
CA PHE A 693 8.92 4.61 -3.52
C PHE A 693 7.78 4.78 -2.52
N ALA A 694 8.08 5.30 -1.34
CA ALA A 694 7.07 5.60 -0.33
C ALA A 694 7.27 6.96 0.35
N THR A 695 6.19 7.58 0.82
CA THR A 695 6.22 8.82 1.61
C THR A 695 5.02 8.91 2.54
N ASN A 696 5.17 9.58 3.69
CA ASN A 696 4.06 9.92 4.58
C ASN A 696 3.23 11.14 4.09
N ASP A 697 3.67 11.78 3.01
CA ASP A 697 3.05 12.97 2.41
C ASP A 697 2.23 12.62 1.15
N ALA A 698 1.65 13.64 0.49
CA ALA A 698 1.09 13.49 -0.85
C ALA A 698 2.22 13.38 -1.90
N ALA A 699 2.07 12.46 -2.86
CA ALA A 699 2.96 12.31 -4.00
C ALA A 699 2.33 12.82 -5.30
N TYR A 700 3.10 13.56 -6.08
CA TYR A 700 2.71 14.14 -7.37
C TYR A 700 3.58 13.51 -8.46
N ILE A 701 3.01 12.65 -9.30
CA ILE A 701 3.73 12.00 -10.40
C ILE A 701 3.56 12.86 -11.65
N VAL A 702 4.66 13.34 -12.22
CA VAL A 702 4.66 14.23 -13.39
C VAL A 702 5.10 13.49 -14.65
N GLY A 703 4.21 13.48 -15.64
CA GLY A 703 4.42 12.88 -16.94
C GLY A 703 4.38 11.35 -16.91
N HIS A 704 4.88 10.76 -17.99
CA HIS A 704 5.01 9.32 -18.08
C HIS A 704 5.93 8.81 -16.97
N PHE A 705 5.53 7.71 -16.33
CA PHE A 705 6.26 7.13 -15.20
C PHE A 705 6.40 5.63 -15.38
N ASN A 706 7.65 5.16 -15.42
CA ASN A 706 8.01 3.78 -15.72
C ASN A 706 7.43 3.25 -17.05
N ALA A 707 7.18 4.15 -17.99
CA ALA A 707 6.61 3.88 -19.30
C ALA A 707 7.28 4.79 -20.32
N ASP A 708 7.40 4.35 -21.58
CA ASP A 708 8.14 5.10 -22.59
C ASP A 708 7.35 6.30 -23.17
N GLY A 709 6.05 6.36 -22.88
CA GLY A 709 5.12 7.41 -23.28
C GLY A 709 4.51 7.24 -24.67
N THR A 710 4.78 6.13 -25.33
CA THR A 710 4.22 5.71 -26.61
C THR A 710 2.98 4.87 -26.36
N ILE A 711 1.83 5.53 -26.27
CA ILE A 711 0.56 4.86 -26.02
C ILE A 711 0.26 3.84 -27.12
N ASN A 712 -0.08 2.63 -26.70
CA ASN A 712 -0.43 1.50 -27.55
C ASN A 712 0.65 1.11 -28.58
N SER A 713 1.92 1.23 -28.23
CA SER A 713 3.08 0.92 -29.09
C SER A 713 3.22 -0.55 -29.49
N THR A 714 2.37 -1.44 -28.93
CA THR A 714 1.84 -2.71 -29.47
C THR A 714 2.32 -4.03 -28.83
N SER A 715 1.36 -4.95 -28.63
CA SER A 715 1.37 -6.31 -29.21
C SER A 715 0.07 -6.46 -30.01
N SER A 716 0.06 -5.67 -31.10
CA SER A 716 -0.95 -5.31 -32.12
C SER A 716 -2.32 -4.75 -31.69
N ASP A 717 -2.34 -3.86 -30.68
CA ASP A 717 -3.37 -2.87 -30.26
C ASP A 717 -4.82 -2.99 -30.80
N THR A 718 -5.81 -3.50 -30.03
CA THR A 718 -7.19 -3.77 -30.53
C THR A 718 -8.30 -2.82 -30.06
N ALA A 719 -8.03 -1.53 -30.18
CA ALA A 719 -8.93 -0.38 -30.10
C ALA A 719 -9.59 -0.03 -28.74
N ASN A 720 -9.78 1.28 -28.62
CA ASN A 720 -9.92 2.07 -27.42
C ASN A 720 -11.14 1.66 -26.54
N PRO A 721 -11.05 1.64 -25.19
CA PRO A 721 -9.90 2.18 -24.48
C PRO A 721 -9.40 1.31 -23.32
N GLY A 722 -8.23 0.68 -23.49
CA GLY A 722 -7.58 -0.10 -22.43
C GLY A 722 -6.85 -1.38 -22.87
N GLY A 723 -6.67 -1.64 -24.16
CA GLY A 723 -6.12 -2.92 -24.63
C GLY A 723 -4.67 -3.19 -24.24
N TYR A 724 -3.74 -2.27 -24.59
CA TYR A 724 -2.30 -2.51 -24.43
C TYR A 724 -1.68 -1.73 -23.27
N SER A 725 -1.58 -0.39 -23.37
CA SER A 725 -0.90 0.47 -22.38
C SER A 725 -1.55 0.50 -20.98
N ALA A 726 -2.75 -0.06 -20.82
CA ALA A 726 -3.35 -0.19 -19.48
C ALA A 726 -2.97 -1.51 -18.78
N ARG A 727 -2.41 -2.49 -19.50
CA ARG A 727 -2.23 -3.87 -18.98
C ARG A 727 -0.85 -4.45 -19.23
N TYR A 728 -0.32 -4.31 -20.44
CA TYR A 728 0.93 -4.94 -20.84
C TYR A 728 2.08 -3.93 -20.80
N PRO A 729 3.27 -4.34 -20.33
CA PRO A 729 4.44 -3.47 -20.36
C PRO A 729 4.85 -3.14 -21.80
N ASP A 730 5.49 -2.00 -22.01
CA ASP A 730 6.05 -1.64 -23.32
C ASP A 730 7.07 -2.70 -23.78
N THR A 731 6.91 -3.19 -25.01
CA THR A 731 7.76 -4.28 -25.53
C THR A 731 9.12 -3.76 -26.00
N THR A 732 10.19 -4.34 -25.46
CA THR A 732 11.50 -4.35 -26.11
C THR A 732 12.02 -5.78 -26.12
N THR A 733 12.72 -6.19 -27.17
CA THR A 733 13.23 -7.56 -27.38
C THR A 733 14.33 -7.98 -26.40
N VAL A 734 14.61 -7.19 -25.35
CA VAL A 734 15.69 -7.44 -24.38
C VAL A 734 15.15 -7.30 -22.95
N MET A 735 15.24 -8.37 -22.16
CA MET A 735 14.81 -8.40 -20.75
C MET A 735 15.54 -7.35 -19.87
N SER A 736 16.67 -6.80 -20.31
CA SER A 736 17.40 -5.73 -19.62
C SER A 736 16.89 -4.31 -19.94
N THR A 737 15.96 -4.14 -20.90
CA THR A 737 15.39 -2.84 -21.30
C THR A 737 13.88 -2.71 -21.06
N ALA A 738 13.19 -3.80 -20.75
CA ALA A 738 11.77 -3.80 -20.40
C ALA A 738 11.49 -3.07 -19.06
N GLU A 739 10.28 -2.55 -18.94
CA GLU A 739 9.75 -2.01 -17.68
C GLU A 739 9.89 -3.02 -16.55
N ARG A 740 10.20 -2.53 -15.36
CA ARG A 740 10.27 -3.34 -14.14
C ARG A 740 9.13 -2.95 -13.24
N LEU A 741 8.63 -3.90 -12.45
CA LEU A 741 7.55 -3.61 -11.52
C LEU A 741 8.00 -2.54 -10.53
N THR A 742 7.13 -1.57 -10.31
CA THR A 742 7.39 -0.48 -9.38
C THR A 742 6.14 -0.16 -8.60
N SER A 743 6.31 0.33 -7.38
CA SER A 743 5.22 0.85 -6.57
C SER A 743 5.49 2.25 -6.05
N VAL A 744 4.42 3.02 -5.93
CA VAL A 744 4.38 4.34 -5.29
C VAL A 744 3.34 4.27 -4.17
N MET A 745 3.79 4.45 -2.93
CA MET A 745 2.93 4.45 -1.74
C MET A 745 2.95 5.82 -1.07
N ALA A 746 1.81 6.48 -0.95
CA ALA A 746 1.76 7.84 -0.43
C ALA A 746 0.44 8.10 0.30
N ASP A 747 0.36 9.16 1.10
CA ASP A 747 -0.88 9.52 1.77
C ASP A 747 -1.99 9.86 0.76
N ALA A 748 -1.62 10.51 -0.35
CA ALA A 748 -2.44 10.69 -1.52
C ALA A 748 -1.56 10.73 -2.77
N ILE A 749 -2.08 10.33 -3.93
CA ILE A 749 -1.36 10.41 -5.21
C ILE A 749 -2.13 11.29 -6.19
N MET A 750 -1.41 12.23 -6.79
CA MET A 750 -1.87 13.09 -7.87
C MET A 750 -1.08 12.75 -9.13
N ILE A 751 -1.78 12.61 -10.26
CA ILE A 751 -1.14 12.45 -11.57
C ILE A 751 -1.23 13.76 -12.33
N LEU A 752 -0.08 14.17 -12.87
CA LEU A 752 0.11 15.38 -13.65
C LEU A 752 0.69 14.98 -15.01
N SER A 753 0.23 15.61 -16.08
CA SER A 753 0.64 15.30 -17.44
C SER A 753 2.06 15.75 -17.75
N ALA A 754 2.66 15.17 -18.78
CA ALA A 754 4.03 15.52 -19.17
C ALA A 754 4.06 16.95 -19.75
N PRO A 755 4.99 17.81 -19.31
CA PRO A 755 5.25 19.08 -19.97
C PRO A 755 5.63 18.85 -21.43
N VAL A 756 5.01 19.58 -22.36
CA VAL A 756 5.28 19.44 -23.79
C VAL A 756 5.91 20.69 -24.37
N TYR A 757 7.02 20.50 -25.06
CA TYR A 757 7.78 21.57 -25.71
C TYR A 757 7.68 21.48 -27.22
N THR A 758 7.87 22.62 -27.88
CA THR A 758 8.05 22.70 -29.33
C THR A 758 9.46 23.17 -29.68
N SER A 759 10.03 22.55 -30.71
CA SER A 759 11.27 22.99 -31.36
C SER A 759 11.05 24.06 -32.43
N ALA A 760 9.80 24.46 -32.67
CA ALA A 760 9.44 25.48 -33.67
C ALA A 760 9.74 26.93 -33.21
N THR A 761 10.10 27.12 -31.95
CA THR A 761 10.49 28.40 -31.35
C THR A 761 11.96 28.35 -30.92
N THR A 762 12.61 29.50 -30.73
CA THR A 762 13.95 29.56 -30.12
C THR A 762 13.98 30.75 -29.14
N PRO A 763 14.23 30.54 -27.84
CA PRO A 763 14.40 29.23 -27.16
C PRO A 763 13.12 28.38 -27.23
N TYR A 764 13.27 27.06 -27.00
CA TYR A 764 12.15 26.13 -27.05
C TYR A 764 11.16 26.42 -25.91
N THR A 765 9.87 26.36 -26.20
CA THR A 765 8.82 26.81 -25.26
C THR A 765 7.82 25.72 -24.96
N GLN A 766 7.31 25.74 -23.73
CA GLN A 766 6.23 24.85 -23.33
C GLN A 766 4.93 25.29 -24.02
N ILE A 767 4.26 24.35 -24.66
CA ILE A 767 2.99 24.60 -25.37
C ILE A 767 1.79 23.91 -24.73
N ASN A 768 2.00 22.81 -23.98
CA ASN A 768 0.97 22.01 -23.31
C ASN A 768 1.53 21.30 -22.06
N GLY A 769 0.66 20.58 -21.35
CA GLY A 769 1.00 19.75 -20.20
C GLY A 769 1.18 20.51 -18.88
N TRP A 770 1.64 19.83 -17.85
CA TRP A 770 1.76 20.43 -16.52
C TRP A 770 2.73 21.61 -16.47
N SER A 771 2.30 22.72 -15.85
CA SER A 771 3.11 23.92 -15.65
C SER A 771 2.86 24.52 -14.27
N ASP A 772 3.93 24.66 -13.48
CA ASP A 772 3.85 25.18 -12.11
C ASP A 772 3.35 26.62 -12.06
N SER A 773 3.75 27.47 -13.01
CA SER A 773 3.30 28.87 -13.05
C SER A 773 1.80 29.00 -13.35
N LEU A 774 1.20 28.00 -13.99
CA LEU A 774 -0.22 27.95 -14.31
C LEU A 774 -1.01 27.04 -13.35
N SER A 775 -0.36 26.41 -12.37
CA SER A 775 -0.97 25.42 -11.47
C SER A 775 -2.13 25.99 -10.65
N ALA A 776 -2.10 27.30 -10.33
CA ALA A 776 -3.20 28.00 -9.65
C ALA A 776 -4.35 28.41 -10.58
N HIS A 777 -4.15 28.37 -11.91
CA HIS A 777 -5.13 28.88 -12.86
C HIS A 777 -6.31 27.93 -12.98
N ARG A 778 -7.44 28.47 -13.45
CA ARG A 778 -8.63 27.69 -13.81
C ARG A 778 -8.44 26.85 -15.07
N VAL A 779 -9.26 25.81 -15.22
CA VAL A 779 -9.28 24.95 -16.42
C VAL A 779 -9.89 25.61 -17.66
N HIS A 780 -10.93 26.45 -17.53
CA HIS A 780 -11.67 27.01 -18.68
C HIS A 780 -11.87 28.53 -18.57
N PRO A 781 -11.93 29.28 -19.69
CA PRO A 781 -12.02 30.75 -19.69
C PRO A 781 -13.41 31.38 -19.44
N SER A 782 -14.41 30.68 -18.92
CA SER A 782 -15.75 31.27 -18.71
C SER A 782 -15.78 32.09 -17.40
N TRP A 783 -15.93 33.43 -17.43
CA TRP A 783 -15.91 34.27 -16.21
C TRP A 783 -16.64 35.63 -16.26
N THR A 784 -16.89 36.17 -15.05
CA THR A 784 -16.98 37.62 -14.69
C THR A 784 -15.83 38.00 -13.74
N SER A 785 -15.50 39.29 -13.59
CA SER A 785 -14.19 39.78 -13.08
C SER A 785 -13.94 39.73 -11.55
N THR A 786 -14.88 39.29 -10.71
CA THR A 786 -14.77 39.37 -9.23
C THR A 786 -15.07 38.03 -8.55
N TRP A 787 -14.09 37.12 -8.56
CA TRP A 787 -14.29 35.69 -8.29
C TRP A 787 -13.89 35.22 -6.87
N ALA A 788 -13.06 35.97 -6.13
CA ALA A 788 -12.74 35.61 -4.75
C ALA A 788 -13.98 35.71 -3.81
N THR A 789 -15.03 36.44 -4.21
CA THR A 789 -16.13 36.83 -3.30
C THR A 789 -17.53 36.38 -3.72
N THR A 790 -17.71 35.69 -4.86
CA THR A 790 -19.06 35.44 -5.42
C THR A 790 -19.40 33.96 -5.59
N GLN A 791 -20.70 33.66 -5.45
CA GLN A 791 -21.25 32.31 -5.58
C GLN A 791 -21.03 31.72 -6.97
N PRO A 792 -20.91 30.38 -7.08
CA PRO A 792 -20.96 29.72 -8.37
C PRO A 792 -22.28 29.95 -9.11
N SER A 793 -22.20 30.00 -10.44
CA SER A 793 -23.37 30.10 -11.31
C SER A 793 -23.08 29.42 -12.65
N GLY A 794 -24.08 29.35 -13.54
CA GLY A 794 -23.86 28.93 -14.92
C GLY A 794 -22.78 29.75 -15.66
N SER A 795 -22.48 30.97 -15.18
CA SER A 795 -21.45 31.85 -15.74
C SER A 795 -20.08 31.71 -15.07
N ASN A 796 -19.96 30.90 -14.00
CA ASN A 796 -18.71 30.63 -13.28
C ASN A 796 -18.66 29.16 -12.78
N ALA A 797 -18.12 28.29 -13.62
CA ALA A 797 -18.10 26.84 -13.41
C ALA A 797 -16.72 26.27 -13.02
N ALA A 798 -15.68 27.11 -12.94
CA ALA A 798 -14.30 26.67 -12.67
C ALA A 798 -13.62 27.52 -11.60
N ASP A 799 -12.95 26.85 -10.65
CA ASP A 799 -12.19 27.49 -9.57
C ASP A 799 -10.72 27.69 -9.99
N GLY A 800 -10.11 28.80 -9.56
CA GLY A 800 -8.70 29.12 -9.82
C GLY A 800 -8.44 30.63 -9.95
N VAL A 801 -7.18 31.03 -10.11
CA VAL A 801 -6.79 32.43 -10.28
C VAL A 801 -6.97 32.93 -11.72
N GLY A 802 -7.25 34.22 -11.87
CA GLY A 802 -7.44 34.90 -13.16
C GLY A 802 -6.31 35.84 -13.57
N SER A 803 -5.18 35.84 -12.86
CA SER A 803 -3.99 36.61 -13.22
C SER A 803 -3.27 35.98 -14.41
N ALA A 804 -2.71 36.82 -15.28
CA ALA A 804 -1.92 36.36 -16.42
C ALA A 804 -0.52 35.96 -15.95
N PHE A 805 -0.10 34.76 -16.32
CA PHE A 805 1.26 34.27 -16.10
C PHE A 805 1.84 33.74 -17.41
N VAL A 806 3.17 33.83 -17.55
CA VAL A 806 3.89 33.21 -18.64
C VAL A 806 4.26 31.79 -18.22
N ALA A 807 4.06 30.83 -19.11
CA ALA A 807 4.50 29.47 -18.86
C ALA A 807 6.02 29.42 -18.75
N ALA A 808 6.52 28.87 -17.64
CA ALA A 808 7.94 28.65 -17.42
C ALA A 808 8.49 27.58 -18.37
N ALA A 809 9.77 27.70 -18.73
CA ALA A 809 10.41 26.75 -19.64
C ALA A 809 10.65 25.35 -19.04
N LEU A 810 10.36 25.07 -17.76
CA LEU A 810 10.34 23.74 -17.11
C LEU A 810 9.44 23.77 -15.86
N PRO A 811 8.89 22.63 -15.37
CA PRO A 811 8.15 22.56 -14.10
C PRO A 811 8.92 22.98 -12.85
N PHE A 812 10.20 23.28 -12.97
CA PHE A 812 11.04 23.78 -11.87
C PHE A 812 11.72 25.09 -12.23
N LYS A 813 11.17 25.88 -13.17
CA LYS A 813 11.78 27.17 -13.55
C LYS A 813 10.99 28.39 -13.10
N GLY A 814 9.86 28.21 -12.40
CA GLY A 814 9.03 29.30 -11.86
C GLY A 814 8.67 30.43 -12.85
N ASN A 815 7.92 31.43 -12.40
CA ASN A 815 7.51 32.58 -13.21
C ASN A 815 8.62 33.66 -13.42
N THR A 816 9.83 33.46 -12.89
CA THR A 816 10.86 34.50 -12.79
C THR A 816 11.88 34.50 -13.94
N VAL A 817 11.86 33.52 -14.83
CA VAL A 817 12.59 33.62 -16.10
C VAL A 817 11.63 34.19 -17.14
N PRO A 818 11.96 35.30 -17.83
CA PRO A 818 11.27 35.69 -19.05
C PRO A 818 11.43 34.57 -20.09
N GLY A 819 10.54 33.57 -20.04
CA GLY A 819 10.50 32.48 -20.99
C GLY A 819 9.84 32.95 -22.28
N ALA A 820 10.13 32.31 -23.41
CA ALA A 820 9.55 32.64 -24.71
C ALA A 820 8.07 32.18 -24.88
N GLY A 821 7.31 32.05 -23.77
CA GLY A 821 5.91 31.63 -23.77
C GLY A 821 4.92 32.80 -23.89
N THR A 822 3.68 32.49 -24.27
CA THR A 822 2.58 33.48 -24.29
C THR A 822 1.92 33.57 -22.91
N SER A 823 1.50 34.77 -22.50
CA SER A 823 0.69 34.97 -21.28
C SER A 823 -0.63 34.20 -21.35
N ARG A 824 -1.02 33.56 -20.23
CA ARG A 824 -2.26 32.77 -20.13
C ARG A 824 -3.01 33.07 -18.85
N ASN A 825 -4.34 32.94 -18.90
CA ASN A 825 -5.26 33.08 -17.75
C ASN A 825 -5.95 31.76 -17.37
N THR A 826 -5.51 30.66 -17.99
CA THR A 826 -5.99 29.29 -17.78
C THR A 826 -4.80 28.34 -17.76
N LYS A 827 -5.02 27.12 -17.27
CA LYS A 827 -4.06 26.01 -17.38
C LYS A 827 -3.75 25.69 -18.85
N PHE A 828 -2.67 24.95 -19.07
CA PHE A 828 -2.50 24.23 -20.33
C PHE A 828 -3.47 23.05 -20.40
N GLY A 829 -3.77 22.62 -21.63
CA GLY A 829 -4.36 21.31 -21.85
C GLY A 829 -3.35 20.24 -21.45
N SER A 830 -3.82 19.18 -20.80
CA SER A 830 -2.99 18.02 -20.50
C SER A 830 -2.65 17.22 -21.76
N THR A 831 -1.80 16.21 -21.59
CA THR A 831 -1.41 15.26 -22.63
C THR A 831 -1.58 13.83 -22.17
N SER A 832 -1.72 12.90 -23.12
CA SER A 832 -1.89 11.49 -22.80
C SER A 832 -0.74 11.03 -21.91
N THR A 833 -1.07 10.41 -20.78
CA THR A 833 -0.10 10.07 -19.74
C THR A 833 -0.20 8.61 -19.40
N GLU A 834 0.94 7.95 -19.23
CA GLU A 834 1.04 6.53 -18.89
C GLU A 834 1.86 6.34 -17.61
N VAL A 835 1.30 5.60 -16.68
CA VAL A 835 1.90 5.31 -15.38
C VAL A 835 1.90 3.79 -15.20
N SER A 836 3.08 3.20 -15.30
CA SER A 836 3.31 1.78 -15.03
C SER A 836 3.76 1.60 -13.59
N ALA A 837 2.83 1.67 -12.64
CA ALA A 837 3.14 1.56 -11.22
C ALA A 837 1.96 1.03 -10.42
N CYS A 838 2.26 0.21 -9.41
CA CYS A 838 1.34 -0.13 -8.35
C CYS A 838 1.19 1.07 -7.41
N LEU A 839 -0.03 1.48 -7.11
CA LEU A 839 -0.33 2.69 -6.33
C LEU A 839 -1.04 2.29 -5.03
N LEU A 840 -0.44 2.63 -3.89
CA LEU A 840 -1.08 2.51 -2.57
C LEU A 840 -1.34 3.91 -2.00
N VAL A 841 -2.60 4.24 -1.77
CA VAL A 841 -3.02 5.61 -1.43
C VAL A 841 -4.05 5.66 -0.31
N GLY A 842 -4.14 6.84 0.31
CA GLY A 842 -5.31 7.27 1.04
C GLY A 842 -6.30 8.01 0.15
N ILE A 843 -7.59 7.73 0.32
CA ILE A 843 -8.67 8.43 -0.38
C ILE A 843 -9.48 9.28 0.60
N VAL A 844 -10.31 10.19 0.08
CA VAL A 844 -11.34 10.85 0.88
C VAL A 844 -12.59 9.98 0.77
N PRO A 845 -13.19 9.49 1.86
CA PRO A 845 -14.39 8.66 1.75
C PRO A 845 -15.60 9.51 1.35
N THR A 846 -16.66 8.84 0.90
CA THR A 846 -17.94 9.49 0.60
C THR A 846 -18.61 10.01 1.88
N ASN A 847 -19.29 11.16 1.78
CA ASN A 847 -19.92 11.85 2.94
C ASN A 847 -18.92 12.24 4.05
N HIS A 848 -17.64 12.33 3.72
CA HIS A 848 -16.60 12.80 4.65
C HIS A 848 -16.82 14.26 5.06
N ASN A 849 -16.31 14.67 6.21
CA ASN A 849 -16.38 16.07 6.62
C ASN A 849 -15.62 17.00 5.65
N ALA A 850 -16.27 18.05 5.16
CA ALA A 850 -15.63 19.11 4.35
C ALA A 850 -14.75 20.07 5.16
N SER A 851 -14.78 20.01 6.49
CA SER A 851 -13.96 20.86 7.35
C SER A 851 -12.53 20.31 7.41
N GLY A 852 -11.84 20.33 6.28
CA GLY A 852 -10.40 20.15 6.26
C GLY A 852 -9.76 21.07 7.30
N ILE A 853 -8.89 20.51 8.15
CA ILE A 853 -8.05 21.20 9.14
C ILE A 853 -8.71 22.47 9.72
N THR A 854 -9.76 22.33 10.53
CA THR A 854 -10.29 23.43 11.36
C THR A 854 -9.40 23.65 12.57
N GLY A 855 -8.17 24.14 12.36
CA GLY A 855 -7.32 24.77 13.38
C GLY A 855 -7.08 24.03 14.71
N VAL A 856 -7.44 22.77 14.84
CA VAL A 856 -7.18 21.92 16.01
C VAL A 856 -6.96 20.52 15.45
N ASP A 857 -5.99 19.77 16.02
CA ASP A 857 -5.76 18.35 15.73
C ASP A 857 -6.96 17.49 16.19
N GLY A 858 -8.14 17.71 15.61
CA GLY A 858 -9.37 17.00 15.90
C GLY A 858 -9.76 16.06 14.76
N PRO A 859 -10.47 14.95 15.05
CA PRO A 859 -11.09 14.15 14.02
C PRO A 859 -12.06 15.03 13.21
N PRO A 860 -12.30 14.74 11.93
CA PRO A 860 -13.28 15.46 11.14
C PRO A 860 -14.63 15.48 11.87
N ALA A 861 -15.13 16.68 12.24
CA ALA A 861 -16.48 16.89 12.75
C ALA A 861 -17.55 16.28 11.82
N SER A 862 -18.56 15.62 12.38
CA SER A 862 -19.60 15.00 11.57
C SER A 862 -20.39 16.03 10.74
N VAL A 863 -20.86 15.62 9.56
CA VAL A 863 -22.01 16.18 8.79
C VAL A 863 -21.82 17.33 7.76
N ALA A 864 -20.64 17.65 7.20
CA ALA A 864 -20.53 18.91 6.42
C ALA A 864 -20.59 18.86 4.87
N ASN A 865 -20.28 17.75 4.16
CA ASN A 865 -20.16 17.83 2.67
C ASN A 865 -21.28 17.11 1.88
N GLY A 866 -21.84 16.00 2.41
CA GLY A 866 -22.88 15.20 1.76
C GLY A 866 -22.56 14.72 0.34
N GLN A 867 -21.29 14.74 -0.07
CA GLN A 867 -20.87 14.56 -1.46
C GLN A 867 -20.13 13.23 -1.68
N THR A 868 -20.35 12.63 -2.84
CA THR A 868 -19.54 11.51 -3.34
C THR A 868 -18.06 11.86 -3.43
N SER A 869 -17.20 10.89 -3.12
CA SER A 869 -15.75 11.01 -3.28
C SER A 869 -15.29 10.90 -4.74
N GLY A 870 -16.19 10.45 -5.62
CA GLY A 870 -15.89 10.05 -6.99
C GLY A 870 -15.19 8.69 -7.08
N GLY A 871 -15.03 7.99 -5.96
CA GLY A 871 -14.53 6.62 -5.84
C GLY A 871 -13.34 6.28 -6.71
N VAL A 872 -13.44 5.14 -7.39
CA VAL A 872 -12.36 4.69 -8.25
C VAL A 872 -12.12 5.69 -9.39
N HIS A 873 -13.17 6.32 -9.93
CA HIS A 873 -13.06 7.42 -10.93
C HIS A 873 -12.15 8.57 -10.45
N ASN A 874 -12.03 8.78 -9.16
CA ASN A 874 -11.16 9.80 -8.57
C ASN A 874 -9.99 9.20 -7.76
N PHE A 875 -9.65 7.92 -7.98
CA PHE A 875 -8.57 7.23 -7.27
C PHE A 875 -7.23 7.97 -7.39
N PRO A 876 -6.65 8.14 -8.61
CA PRO A 876 -5.63 9.15 -8.78
C PRO A 876 -6.33 10.52 -8.80
N ARG A 877 -5.81 11.45 -8.03
CA ARG A 877 -6.31 12.82 -8.04
C ARG A 877 -5.73 13.56 -9.24
N LEU A 878 -6.53 14.46 -9.82
CA LEU A 878 -6.21 15.20 -11.03
C LEU A 878 -6.37 16.70 -10.80
N LEU A 879 -5.50 17.50 -11.42
CA LEU A 879 -5.41 18.96 -11.22
C LEU A 879 -5.36 19.78 -12.51
N GLU A 880 -5.58 19.15 -13.67
CA GLU A 880 -5.42 19.75 -14.99
C GLU A 880 -6.69 19.67 -15.82
N ASP A 881 -6.65 20.26 -17.01
CA ASP A 881 -7.67 20.07 -18.03
C ASP A 881 -7.37 18.81 -18.84
N TRP A 882 -8.03 17.70 -18.49
CA TRP A 882 -7.95 16.39 -19.15
C TRP A 882 -9.04 16.12 -20.19
N ALA A 883 -9.80 17.13 -20.59
CA ALA A 883 -10.84 16.98 -21.59
C ALA A 883 -10.27 16.38 -22.88
N GLY A 884 -10.83 15.25 -23.31
CA GLY A 884 -10.38 14.53 -24.52
C GLY A 884 -9.03 13.80 -24.41
N THR A 885 -8.42 13.75 -23.22
CA THR A 885 -7.08 13.19 -23.01
C THR A 885 -7.12 11.89 -22.20
N GLY A 886 -6.29 10.91 -22.56
CA GLY A 886 -6.23 9.61 -21.90
C GLY A 886 -5.22 9.54 -20.75
N LEU A 887 -5.61 8.91 -19.64
CA LEU A 887 -4.74 8.53 -18.54
C LEU A 887 -4.74 7.00 -18.43
N TYR A 888 -3.57 6.42 -18.66
CA TYR A 888 -3.31 4.99 -18.64
C TYR A 888 -2.56 4.65 -17.35
N ILE A 889 -3.15 3.82 -16.50
CA ILE A 889 -2.51 3.32 -15.29
C ILE A 889 -2.45 1.80 -15.41
N ARG A 890 -1.23 1.28 -15.37
CA ARG A 890 -0.93 -0.15 -15.40
C ARG A 890 -0.29 -0.52 -14.07
N GLY A 891 -1.00 -1.28 -13.25
CA GLY A 891 -0.58 -1.65 -11.89
C GLY A 891 -1.75 -1.94 -10.97
N GLY A 892 -1.47 -2.27 -9.71
CA GLY A 892 -2.51 -2.43 -8.71
C GLY A 892 -2.92 -1.09 -8.09
N MET A 893 -4.20 -0.75 -8.09
CA MET A 893 -4.74 0.47 -7.46
C MET A 893 -5.36 0.15 -6.10
N VAL A 894 -4.64 0.49 -5.04
CA VAL A 894 -4.93 0.06 -3.67
C VAL A 894 -5.26 1.26 -2.77
N ALA A 895 -6.47 1.32 -2.24
CA ALA A 895 -6.92 2.30 -1.25
C ALA A 895 -7.05 1.63 0.12
N MET A 896 -6.13 1.95 1.05
CA MET A 896 -6.05 1.25 2.34
C MET A 896 -6.62 2.06 3.52
N PHE A 897 -6.72 3.38 3.40
CA PHE A 897 -7.01 4.29 4.51
C PHE A 897 -7.58 5.62 4.02
N GLU A 898 -8.04 6.47 4.95
CA GLU A 898 -8.43 7.85 4.65
C GLU A 898 -7.21 8.78 4.61
N SER A 899 -7.04 9.56 3.54
CA SER A 899 -5.91 10.49 3.43
C SER A 899 -5.92 11.49 4.60
N ARG A 900 -4.75 11.78 5.19
CA ARG A 900 -4.58 12.82 6.23
C ARG A 900 -3.98 14.12 5.71
N VAL A 901 -3.32 14.06 4.55
CA VAL A 901 -2.61 15.19 3.94
C VAL A 901 -3.52 15.98 3.01
N ALA A 902 -4.34 15.27 2.24
CA ALA A 902 -5.23 15.82 1.23
C ALA A 902 -6.66 15.32 1.52
N MET A 903 -7.40 16.05 2.36
CA MET A 903 -8.73 15.64 2.85
C MET A 903 -9.89 16.30 2.10
N GLU A 904 -9.57 17.17 1.13
CA GLU A 904 -10.55 18.01 0.47
C GLU A 904 -11.43 17.21 -0.50
N PRO A 905 -12.74 17.52 -0.57
CA PRO A 905 -13.68 16.77 -1.37
C PRO A 905 -13.36 16.85 -2.86
N TRP A 906 -13.83 15.82 -3.57
CA TRP A 906 -13.80 15.78 -5.03
C TRP A 906 -14.61 16.95 -5.63
N THR A 907 -14.14 17.55 -6.73
CA THR A 907 -14.93 18.53 -7.48
C THR A 907 -14.39 18.70 -8.90
N LEU A 908 -15.28 18.78 -9.90
CA LEU A 908 -14.91 19.02 -11.30
C LEU A 908 -14.73 20.52 -11.62
N ARG A 909 -14.70 21.39 -10.61
CA ARG A 909 -14.44 22.83 -10.79
C ARG A 909 -12.96 23.15 -10.96
N VAL A 910 -12.09 22.32 -10.40
CA VAL A 910 -10.64 22.56 -10.37
C VAL A 910 -9.88 21.82 -11.48
N TYR A 911 -10.53 20.82 -12.09
CA TYR A 911 -9.95 19.93 -13.10
C TYR A 911 -11.07 19.39 -14.01
N SER A 912 -10.75 18.96 -15.23
CA SER A 912 -11.68 18.17 -16.06
C SER A 912 -11.22 16.70 -16.09
N GLY A 913 -12.16 15.76 -16.23
CA GLY A 913 -11.85 14.32 -16.13
C GLY A 913 -11.14 13.76 -17.37
N ALA A 914 -10.13 12.92 -17.15
CA ALA A 914 -9.47 12.16 -18.22
C ALA A 914 -10.31 10.98 -18.70
N GLY A 915 -10.08 10.52 -19.93
CA GLY A 915 -10.36 9.13 -20.31
C GLY A 915 -9.49 8.21 -19.44
N ARG A 916 -10.08 7.25 -18.73
CA ARG A 916 -9.37 6.46 -17.71
C ARG A 916 -9.24 5.01 -18.15
N PHE A 917 -8.01 4.55 -18.23
CA PHE A 917 -7.68 3.20 -18.68
C PHE A 917 -6.84 2.55 -17.61
N TRP A 918 -7.49 1.73 -16.80
CA TRP A 918 -6.82 1.04 -15.71
C TRP A 918 -6.79 -0.45 -15.97
N GLY A 919 -5.64 -1.03 -15.73
CA GLY A 919 -5.49 -2.47 -15.75
C GLY A 919 -4.40 -2.91 -14.80
N LEU A 920 -4.55 -4.14 -14.33
CA LEU A 920 -3.50 -4.83 -13.62
C LEU A 920 -2.31 -5.02 -14.57
N HIS A 921 -1.12 -4.68 -14.10
CA HIS A 921 0.11 -4.97 -14.82
C HIS A 921 0.27 -6.48 -15.03
N GLU A 922 0.42 -6.94 -16.27
CA GLU A 922 0.43 -8.37 -16.61
C GLU A 922 1.48 -9.17 -15.84
N SER A 923 2.68 -8.61 -15.64
CA SER A 923 3.74 -9.26 -14.86
C SER A 923 3.36 -9.59 -13.41
N LEU A 924 2.37 -8.92 -12.80
CA LEU A 924 1.87 -9.25 -11.45
C LEU A 924 1.09 -10.58 -11.42
N ARG A 925 0.79 -11.16 -12.59
CA ARG A 925 0.20 -12.50 -12.72
C ARG A 925 1.24 -13.61 -12.78
N SER A 926 2.53 -13.26 -12.77
CA SER A 926 3.62 -14.23 -12.66
C SER A 926 3.78 -14.62 -11.20
N ALA A 927 4.03 -15.90 -10.91
CA ALA A 927 4.37 -16.34 -9.55
C ALA A 927 5.75 -15.84 -9.10
N ASN A 928 6.58 -15.42 -10.05
CA ASN A 928 7.93 -14.90 -9.84
C ASN A 928 8.00 -13.39 -10.12
N HIS A 929 6.96 -12.65 -9.73
CA HIS A 929 7.01 -11.20 -9.82
C HIS A 929 7.82 -10.64 -8.67
N ASP A 930 8.76 -9.74 -8.98
CA ASP A 930 9.54 -9.05 -7.97
C ASP A 930 9.00 -7.63 -7.87
N LEU A 931 8.41 -7.30 -6.71
CA LEU A 931 7.98 -5.94 -6.37
C LEU A 931 8.47 -5.64 -4.95
N PRO A 932 9.51 -4.78 -4.81
CA PRO A 932 10.14 -4.57 -3.51
C PRO A 932 9.18 -4.13 -2.42
N LEU A 933 9.23 -4.77 -1.26
CA LEU A 933 8.41 -4.50 -0.08
C LEU A 933 6.89 -4.54 -0.35
N GLU A 934 6.45 -5.35 -1.31
CA GLU A 934 5.03 -5.55 -1.56
C GLU A 934 4.29 -5.93 -0.27
N PRO A 935 3.20 -5.22 0.09
CA PRO A 935 2.37 -5.60 1.23
C PRO A 935 1.68 -6.93 0.95
N ILE A 936 1.71 -7.82 1.94
CA ILE A 936 1.06 -9.13 1.87
C ILE A 936 -0.15 -9.16 2.80
N LEU A 937 -1.32 -9.45 2.24
CA LEU A 937 -2.56 -9.67 2.98
C LEU A 937 -2.59 -11.10 3.53
N LEU A 938 -3.31 -11.28 4.65
CA LEU A 938 -3.45 -12.58 5.31
C LEU A 938 -4.91 -13.04 5.36
N GLY A 939 -5.11 -14.32 5.06
CA GLY A 939 -6.33 -15.06 5.38
C GLY A 939 -6.00 -16.33 6.16
N ALA A 940 -6.44 -16.43 7.41
CA ALA A 940 -6.29 -17.66 8.20
C ALA A 940 -7.59 -18.48 8.19
N ARG A 941 -7.50 -19.79 7.98
CA ARG A 941 -8.64 -20.70 8.04
C ARG A 941 -8.31 -21.99 8.79
N ARG A 942 -9.29 -22.51 9.51
CA ARG A 942 -9.24 -23.86 10.10
C ARG A 942 -9.57 -24.89 9.04
N LEU A 943 -8.71 -25.89 8.87
CA LEU A 943 -8.94 -26.98 7.93
C LEU A 943 -9.69 -28.14 8.60
N GLY A 944 -9.31 -28.50 9.83
CA GLY A 944 -9.97 -29.59 10.53
C GLY A 944 -9.28 -30.01 11.82
N PHE A 945 -10.00 -30.85 12.58
CA PHE A 945 -9.54 -31.49 13.81
C PHE A 945 -9.46 -33.00 13.61
N LYS A 946 -8.42 -33.63 14.17
CA LYS A 946 -8.23 -35.08 14.14
C LYS A 946 -7.64 -35.58 15.47
N GLU A 947 -8.19 -36.67 16.00
CA GLU A 947 -7.52 -37.44 17.05
C GLU A 947 -6.36 -38.24 16.44
N ILE A 948 -5.19 -38.17 17.05
CA ILE A 948 -3.97 -38.82 16.54
C ILE A 948 -3.42 -39.83 17.55
N THR A 949 -2.62 -40.76 17.05
CA THR A 949 -1.90 -41.73 17.87
C THR A 949 -0.68 -41.08 18.54
N ALA A 950 -0.17 -41.72 19.59
CA ALA A 950 1.06 -41.27 20.26
C ALA A 950 2.28 -41.23 19.32
N ALA A 951 2.34 -42.15 18.34
CA ALA A 951 3.42 -42.21 17.36
C ALA A 951 3.33 -41.05 16.33
N GLU A 952 2.12 -40.73 15.85
CA GLU A 952 1.89 -39.57 14.99
C GLU A 952 2.23 -38.27 15.73
N TYR A 953 1.85 -38.15 17.01
CA TYR A 953 2.18 -36.99 17.84
C TYR A 953 3.70 -36.81 17.99
N ALA A 954 4.42 -37.88 18.32
CA ALA A 954 5.88 -37.83 18.47
C ALA A 954 6.58 -37.40 17.17
N THR A 955 6.10 -37.89 16.03
CA THR A 955 6.65 -37.52 14.71
C THR A 955 6.44 -36.03 14.43
N LEU A 956 5.21 -35.52 14.61
CA LEU A 956 4.90 -34.11 14.39
C LEU A 956 5.65 -33.19 15.37
N LYS A 957 5.80 -33.63 16.62
CA LYS A 957 6.57 -32.92 17.64
C LYS A 957 8.02 -32.72 17.20
N THR A 958 8.70 -33.78 16.76
CA THR A 958 10.07 -33.68 16.25
C THR A 958 10.18 -32.74 15.05
N THR A 959 9.21 -32.77 14.13
CA THR A 959 9.18 -31.84 12.99
C THR A 959 9.06 -30.39 13.43
N ILE A 960 8.18 -30.09 14.40
CA ILE A 960 7.97 -28.72 14.89
C ILE A 960 9.19 -28.24 15.68
N GLU A 961 9.77 -29.07 16.54
CA GLU A 961 10.96 -28.74 17.33
C GLU A 961 12.22 -28.51 16.49
N ALA A 962 12.27 -29.04 15.26
CA ALA A 962 13.38 -28.82 14.34
C ALA A 962 13.27 -27.49 13.56
N LEU A 963 12.14 -26.76 13.66
CA LEU A 963 11.95 -25.49 12.98
C LEU A 963 12.75 -24.37 13.66
N PRO A 964 13.15 -23.32 12.92
CA PRO A 964 13.67 -22.08 13.50
C PRO A 964 12.71 -21.47 14.54
N HIS A 965 13.26 -20.72 15.51
CA HIS A 965 12.52 -20.14 16.65
C HIS A 965 12.61 -18.62 16.69
#